data_AF-A0A1W2CQC9-F1
#
_entry.id   AF-A0A1W2CQC9-F1
#
_cell.length_a   1.000
_cell.length_b   1.000
_cell.length_c   1.000
_cell.angle_alpha   90.00
_cell.angle_beta   90.00
_cell.angle_gamma   90.00
#
_symmetry.space_group_name_H-M   'P 1'
#
loop_
_entity.id
_entity.type
_entity.pdbx_description
1 polymer ?
#
loop_
_entity_poly.entity_id
_entity_poly.type
_entity_poly.pdbx_seq_one_letter_code
_entity_poly.pdbx_strand_id
1 'polypeptide(L)'
;MVAIKLICLTLLVATALGCKKPDPENKETIKANEVQNDGSTSLTAAQERYIVFFLTNTSVDQADSENTGKDANSAYTFVGELPQIFGPVNTDAPYKYAFGLPGPMLLTQSVQQMQYQVNKAFDIAEKYNVPVYFQLDDINNYTTEFGGGAMPKFYNDPSWCEWVSFPSGTETWGGQSNGRLPYYWFNWGAWMHAQAFPNLQSPGFRAFIKSQLENGVLSVLNTRYNQLKANGKGYLFAGMAIGWETHIPDYSADNTLYNVNPSSLPVNVILGDQMQSWEAGKLGFAALHTLGYTAYNKDRLYQVIHDYSEFLAKTAYDTGIPREKIFSHIVGIKSSQPGLSTTFAPPIWTAVNNYSTPGFTLSPVSCPYNLNTLKAEISLADSQQKNFANAEGYSIGVNGSFAQADAYFGDMFGHGASMVAVFGWGREPASSAFAVSHSPASPFVQAAKKWLSNEVKVWSFAAGAEGWTSGNDISGFGWNNAGKIGGSLTGNDAFILSANSVGYNLGTEKLVQVGISNASANTVGQVYFTTTASTGWSEDKRKDFAMTANSSLTNYTINMADIPTWQGTLKQLRIDPSNAVPGSSTSGNFSIDYIHVGSQGWNFMSASEGWTAGQQINNFGWSAAAGNYIGGKLTGADAFIVSADNLNLILANCRYVVVRIKNSSPQTIGQVYFTTTTDLAWNNAKQVSFALNPYSDFTTYTIDMSTVPGWTGTLKQLRIDPSNATPGTPVNGYFQVQYIKIVN
;
A
#
# COMPACT_ATOMS: atom_id res chain seq x y z
N MET A 1 29.58 -10.09 -19.35
CA MET A 1 28.74 -9.59 -18.24
C MET A 1 28.19 -8.24 -18.64
N VAL A 2 27.04 -8.21 -19.32
CA VAL A 2 26.37 -6.96 -19.71
C VAL A 2 25.16 -6.82 -18.80
N ALA A 3 25.17 -5.80 -17.95
CA ALA A 3 24.05 -5.48 -17.08
C ALA A 3 22.82 -5.18 -17.95
N ILE A 4 21.77 -5.98 -17.79
CA ILE A 4 20.50 -5.78 -18.48
C ILE A 4 19.86 -4.52 -17.88
N LYS A 5 19.92 -3.42 -18.63
CA LYS A 5 19.22 -2.18 -18.31
C LYS A 5 17.79 -2.30 -18.82
N LEU A 6 16.85 -2.67 -17.94
CA LEU A 6 15.44 -2.35 -18.19
C LEU A 6 15.32 -0.82 -18.15
N ILE A 7 14.97 -0.23 -19.28
CA ILE A 7 14.42 1.12 -19.33
C ILE A 7 12.94 0.88 -19.58
N CYS A 8 12.06 1.36 -18.69
CA CYS A 8 10.61 1.21 -18.74
C CYS A 8 9.91 2.33 -19.58
N LEU A 9 8.67 2.07 -20.01
CA LEU A 9 7.92 2.71 -21.10
C LEU A 9 7.71 4.23 -20.93
N THR A 10 8.02 5.03 -21.97
CA THR A 10 7.61 6.45 -22.07
C THR A 10 6.53 6.58 -23.14
N LEU A 11 5.29 6.95 -22.79
CA LEU A 11 4.30 7.41 -23.77
C LEU A 11 4.07 8.92 -23.59
N LEU A 12 4.33 9.68 -24.65
CA LEU A 12 3.86 11.04 -24.84
C LEU A 12 2.44 10.98 -25.46
N VAL A 13 1.42 11.55 -24.82
CA VAL A 13 0.16 11.88 -25.52
C VAL A 13 -0.37 13.23 -25.06
N ALA A 14 -0.48 14.16 -26.03
CA ALA A 14 -1.20 15.41 -25.93
C ALA A 14 -2.63 15.29 -26.49
N THR A 15 -3.51 16.13 -25.96
CA THR A 15 -4.97 16.23 -26.03
C THR A 15 -5.65 16.30 -27.41
N ALA A 16 -6.85 15.68 -27.55
CA ALA A 16 -8.09 16.34 -28.01
C ALA A 16 -9.32 15.40 -27.90
N LEU A 17 -10.38 15.87 -27.22
CA LEU A 17 -11.66 15.18 -26.97
C LEU A 17 -12.73 15.60 -27.99
N GLY A 18 -13.57 14.64 -28.41
CA GLY A 18 -14.84 14.89 -29.11
C GLY A 18 -15.74 13.66 -29.04
N CYS A 19 -16.56 13.55 -28.00
CA CYS A 19 -17.46 12.40 -27.77
C CYS A 19 -18.80 12.54 -28.50
N LYS A 20 -19.26 11.45 -29.12
CA LYS A 20 -20.69 11.15 -29.36
C LYS A 20 -21.00 9.73 -28.88
N LYS A 21 -22.07 9.58 -28.10
CA LYS A 21 -22.61 8.32 -27.55
C LYS A 21 -23.19 7.41 -28.63
N PRO A 22 -23.15 6.07 -28.44
CA PRO A 22 -24.14 5.15 -28.98
C PRO A 22 -24.93 4.38 -27.90
N ASP A 23 -26.16 3.98 -28.29
CA ASP A 23 -27.23 3.32 -27.53
C ASP A 23 -26.99 1.81 -27.26
N PRO A 24 -27.75 1.18 -26.34
CA PRO A 24 -27.51 -0.18 -25.85
C PRO A 24 -28.52 -1.21 -26.38
N GLU A 25 -28.08 -2.25 -27.11
CA GLU A 25 -28.86 -3.49 -27.26
C GLU A 25 -27.94 -4.72 -27.39
N ASN A 26 -27.88 -5.53 -26.33
CA ASN A 26 -28.25 -6.96 -26.30
C ASN A 26 -27.58 -7.66 -25.11
N LYS A 27 -28.42 -8.05 -24.15
CA LYS A 27 -28.07 -8.89 -23.00
C LYS A 27 -28.61 -10.29 -23.28
N GLU A 28 -27.74 -11.30 -23.32
CA GLU A 28 -28.15 -12.69 -23.11
C GLU A 28 -27.56 -13.23 -21.81
N THR A 29 -28.44 -13.90 -21.07
CA THR A 29 -28.35 -14.26 -19.66
C THR A 29 -27.62 -15.60 -19.49
N ILE A 30 -26.54 -15.64 -18.71
CA ILE A 30 -25.90 -16.90 -18.29
C ILE A 30 -26.41 -17.27 -16.89
N LYS A 31 -26.93 -18.49 -16.75
CA LYS A 31 -27.52 -19.05 -15.54
C LYS A 31 -26.44 -19.43 -14.53
N ALA A 32 -26.64 -19.04 -13.27
CA ALA A 32 -25.81 -19.40 -12.13
C ALA A 32 -25.95 -20.90 -11.80
N ASN A 33 -24.82 -21.59 -11.62
CA ASN A 33 -24.77 -22.90 -10.98
C ASN A 33 -24.34 -22.72 -9.52
N GLU A 34 -25.10 -23.33 -8.63
CA GLU A 34 -24.93 -23.35 -7.18
C GLU A 34 -23.64 -24.10 -6.79
N VAL A 35 -22.79 -23.48 -5.96
CA VAL A 35 -21.67 -24.15 -5.30
C VAL A 35 -22.08 -24.45 -3.86
N GLN A 36 -22.01 -25.73 -3.51
CA GLN A 36 -22.28 -26.25 -2.17
C GLN A 36 -21.24 -25.78 -1.16
N ASN A 37 -21.73 -25.38 0.00
CA ASN A 37 -20.99 -24.82 1.13
C ASN A 37 -20.43 -25.98 1.98
N ASP A 38 -19.11 -26.20 1.98
CA ASP A 38 -18.46 -27.12 2.93
C ASP A 38 -18.04 -26.33 4.18
N GLY A 39 -18.70 -26.65 5.30
CA GLY A 39 -18.49 -25.98 6.57
C GLY A 39 -17.08 -26.19 7.10
N SER A 40 -16.18 -25.24 6.82
CA SER A 40 -14.87 -25.09 7.45
C SER A 40 -14.23 -23.78 7.00
N THR A 41 -14.36 -22.69 7.78
CA THR A 41 -13.23 -21.80 8.08
C THR A 41 -13.59 -20.79 9.17
N SER A 42 -12.71 -20.75 10.17
CA SER A 42 -12.50 -19.70 11.15
C SER A 42 -12.70 -18.27 10.62
N LEU A 43 -13.31 -17.43 11.46
CA LEU A 43 -13.14 -15.97 11.57
C LEU A 43 -12.61 -15.27 10.31
N THR A 44 -13.51 -14.59 9.58
CA THR A 44 -13.20 -13.73 8.43
C THR A 44 -11.99 -12.84 8.72
N ALA A 45 -10.87 -13.14 8.07
CA ALA A 45 -9.71 -12.26 8.05
C ALA A 45 -10.17 -10.85 7.67
N ALA A 46 -9.87 -9.85 8.49
CA ALA A 46 -9.81 -8.49 7.97
C ALA A 46 -8.86 -8.55 6.78
N GLN A 47 -9.36 -8.30 5.56
CA GLN A 47 -8.64 -8.56 4.31
C GLN A 47 -7.27 -7.89 4.37
N GLU A 48 -6.22 -8.70 4.46
CA GLU A 48 -4.85 -8.21 4.53
C GLU A 48 -4.55 -7.35 3.31
N ARG A 49 -3.93 -6.20 3.52
CA ARG A 49 -3.53 -5.27 2.46
C ARG A 49 -2.02 -5.15 2.44
N TYR A 50 -1.42 -5.24 1.25
CA TYR A 50 0.03 -5.22 1.12
C TYR A 50 0.53 -4.03 0.30
N ILE A 51 1.61 -3.41 0.76
CA ILE A 51 2.53 -2.66 -0.12
C ILE A 51 3.70 -3.61 -0.44
N VAL A 52 3.84 -3.98 -1.72
CA VAL A 52 4.87 -4.93 -2.16
C VAL A 52 6.03 -4.17 -2.77
N PHE A 53 7.18 -4.15 -2.10
CA PHE A 53 8.41 -3.58 -2.62
C PHE A 53 9.06 -4.59 -3.56
N PHE A 54 8.86 -4.39 -4.87
CA PHE A 54 9.19 -5.39 -5.88
C PHE A 54 10.65 -5.23 -6.34
N LEU A 55 11.43 -6.31 -6.17
CA LEU A 55 12.87 -6.34 -6.45
C LEU A 55 13.13 -6.57 -7.95
N THR A 56 12.83 -5.56 -8.76
CA THR A 56 13.04 -5.60 -10.22
C THR A 56 14.50 -5.92 -10.57
N ASN A 57 14.72 -6.80 -11.55
CA ASN A 57 16.04 -7.27 -12.01
C ASN A 57 16.91 -7.95 -10.94
N THR A 58 16.27 -8.50 -9.90
CA THR A 58 16.95 -9.13 -8.76
C THR A 58 16.58 -10.60 -8.70
N SER A 59 17.59 -11.49 -8.70
CA SER A 59 17.37 -12.92 -8.44
C SER A 59 17.08 -13.17 -6.96
N VAL A 60 16.54 -14.35 -6.64
CA VAL A 60 16.28 -14.73 -5.23
C VAL A 60 17.54 -14.72 -4.37
N ASP A 61 18.71 -15.05 -4.94
CA ASP A 61 19.97 -15.03 -4.21
C ASP A 61 20.43 -13.60 -3.94
N GLN A 62 20.30 -12.71 -4.93
CA GLN A 62 20.65 -11.31 -4.83
C GLN A 62 19.80 -10.57 -3.79
N ALA A 63 18.53 -10.95 -3.64
CA ALA A 63 17.62 -10.37 -2.66
C ALA A 63 18.15 -10.43 -1.21
N ASP A 64 19.01 -11.41 -0.90
CA ASP A 64 19.62 -11.64 0.42
C ASP A 64 21.15 -11.60 0.41
N SER A 65 21.78 -11.09 -0.65
CA SER A 65 23.24 -10.96 -0.70
C SER A 65 23.74 -9.53 -0.94
N GLU A 66 22.89 -8.67 -1.51
CA GLU A 66 23.28 -7.31 -1.86
C GLU A 66 22.13 -6.33 -1.67
N ASN A 67 22.45 -5.04 -1.76
CA ASN A 67 21.48 -3.96 -1.90
C ASN A 67 22.11 -2.82 -2.70
N THR A 68 21.70 -2.73 -3.95
CA THR A 68 22.15 -1.69 -4.89
C THR A 68 21.02 -0.75 -5.29
N GLY A 69 19.94 -0.73 -4.49
CA GLY A 69 18.80 0.15 -4.72
C GLY A 69 19.19 1.62 -4.67
N LYS A 70 18.37 2.47 -5.29
CA LYS A 70 18.61 3.92 -5.28
C LYS A 70 18.48 4.45 -3.86
N ASP A 71 19.51 5.15 -3.40
CA ASP A 71 19.63 5.71 -2.03
C ASP A 71 19.57 4.65 -0.90
N ALA A 72 19.81 3.38 -1.22
CA ALA A 72 19.77 2.29 -0.26
C ALA A 72 20.98 2.31 0.69
N ASN A 73 20.77 1.82 1.90
CA ASN A 73 21.82 1.55 2.86
C ASN A 73 22.42 0.16 2.59
N SER A 74 23.57 0.15 1.93
CA SER A 74 24.31 -1.06 1.55
C SER A 74 24.86 -1.88 2.73
N ALA A 75 24.70 -1.42 3.98
CA ALA A 75 24.94 -2.25 5.17
C ALA A 75 23.89 -3.37 5.35
N TYR A 76 22.75 -3.27 4.67
CA TYR A 76 21.68 -4.27 4.68
C TYR A 76 21.48 -4.85 3.28
N THR A 77 20.92 -6.05 3.20
CA THR A 77 20.44 -6.65 1.94
C THR A 77 19.11 -5.99 1.52
N PHE A 78 18.68 -6.18 0.27
CA PHE A 78 17.41 -5.63 -0.21
C PHE A 78 16.23 -5.95 0.73
N VAL A 79 16.11 -7.20 1.18
CA VAL A 79 15.04 -7.59 2.11
C VAL A 79 15.36 -7.19 3.55
N GLY A 80 16.63 -7.29 3.96
CA GLY A 80 17.06 -6.95 5.32
C GLY A 80 16.92 -5.46 5.68
N GLU A 81 16.85 -4.59 4.67
CA GLU A 81 16.63 -3.15 4.86
C GLU A 81 15.17 -2.80 5.18
N LEU A 82 14.19 -3.56 4.70
CA LEU A 82 12.77 -3.21 4.83
C LEU A 82 12.33 -3.01 6.30
N PRO A 83 12.69 -3.89 7.26
CA PRO A 83 12.39 -3.66 8.67
C PRO A 83 13.09 -2.43 9.27
N GLN A 84 14.23 -2.01 8.72
CA GLN A 84 14.94 -0.81 9.18
C GLN A 84 14.21 0.47 8.75
N ILE A 85 13.60 0.45 7.57
CA ILE A 85 12.85 1.59 7.04
C ILE A 85 11.45 1.64 7.68
N PHE A 86 10.72 0.53 7.65
CA PHE A 86 9.29 0.47 7.95
C PHE A 86 8.96 -0.03 9.36
N GLY A 87 9.93 -0.56 10.11
CA GLY A 87 9.69 -1.24 11.38
C GLY A 87 9.26 -2.71 11.17
N PRO A 88 9.11 -3.50 12.25
CA PRO A 88 8.67 -4.88 12.15
C PRO A 88 7.25 -4.99 11.57
N VAL A 89 6.98 -6.06 10.82
CA VAL A 89 5.62 -6.33 10.32
C VAL A 89 4.68 -6.60 11.50
N ASN A 90 3.65 -5.76 11.65
CA ASN A 90 2.56 -5.99 12.59
C ASN A 90 1.55 -6.97 11.96
N THR A 91 1.48 -8.19 12.48
CA THR A 91 0.63 -9.26 11.94
C THR A 91 -0.85 -8.95 12.03
N ASP A 92 -1.23 -8.14 13.02
CA ASP A 92 -2.62 -7.81 13.28
C ASP A 92 -3.03 -6.54 12.52
N ALA A 93 -2.07 -5.79 11.98
CA ALA A 93 -2.36 -4.61 11.19
C ALA A 93 -3.06 -4.98 9.86
N PRO A 94 -4.03 -4.16 9.41
CA PRO A 94 -4.69 -4.35 8.13
C PRO A 94 -3.73 -4.10 6.96
N TYR A 95 -2.73 -3.23 7.13
CA TYR A 95 -1.70 -2.93 6.15
C TYR A 95 -0.36 -3.55 6.56
N LYS A 96 0.26 -4.26 5.63
CA LYS A 96 1.56 -4.91 5.78
C LYS A 96 2.43 -4.55 4.60
N TYR A 97 3.74 -4.72 4.73
CA TYR A 97 4.65 -4.68 3.59
C TYR A 97 5.15 -6.09 3.27
N ALA A 98 5.59 -6.28 2.03
CA ALA A 98 6.20 -7.50 1.55
C ALA A 98 7.35 -7.15 0.60
N PHE A 99 8.25 -8.10 0.35
CA PHE A 99 9.15 -8.02 -0.80
C PHE A 99 8.58 -8.85 -1.95
N GLY A 100 8.72 -8.35 -3.17
CA GLY A 100 8.32 -9.04 -4.40
C GLY A 100 9.51 -9.54 -5.19
N LEU A 101 9.39 -10.69 -5.85
CA LEU A 101 10.44 -11.25 -6.71
C LEU A 101 9.95 -11.51 -8.14
N PRO A 102 10.80 -11.28 -9.16
CA PRO A 102 10.58 -11.78 -10.51
C PRO A 102 10.54 -13.31 -10.54
N GLY A 103 9.50 -13.87 -11.16
CA GLY A 103 9.30 -15.30 -11.25
C GLY A 103 8.65 -15.94 -10.01
N PRO A 104 8.52 -17.28 -9.99
CA PRO A 104 9.11 -18.24 -10.93
C PRO A 104 8.71 -18.08 -12.42
N MET A 105 9.63 -18.41 -13.34
CA MET A 105 9.47 -18.28 -14.79
C MET A 105 9.02 -19.61 -15.41
N LEU A 106 7.72 -19.78 -15.61
CA LEU A 106 7.13 -21.08 -15.99
C LEU A 106 7.62 -21.59 -17.36
N LEU A 107 8.01 -20.68 -18.26
CA LEU A 107 8.46 -21.03 -19.61
C LEU A 107 9.97 -21.33 -19.72
N THR A 108 10.79 -20.77 -18.83
CA THR A 108 12.26 -20.80 -18.97
C THR A 108 12.95 -21.62 -17.91
N GLN A 109 12.45 -21.64 -16.67
CA GLN A 109 13.04 -22.40 -15.57
C GLN A 109 12.66 -23.89 -15.63
N SER A 110 13.60 -24.75 -15.26
CA SER A 110 13.29 -26.14 -14.90
C SER A 110 12.48 -26.21 -13.60
N VAL A 111 11.79 -27.33 -13.37
CA VAL A 111 11.09 -27.62 -12.11
C VAL A 111 12.00 -27.39 -10.90
N GLN A 112 13.23 -27.87 -10.93
CA GLN A 112 14.18 -27.74 -9.82
C GLN A 112 14.59 -26.28 -9.56
N GLN A 113 14.75 -25.47 -10.63
CA GLN A 113 15.07 -24.05 -10.49
C GLN A 113 13.92 -23.26 -9.86
N MET A 114 12.68 -23.54 -10.27
CA MET A 114 11.50 -22.93 -9.66
C MET A 114 11.36 -23.34 -8.19
N GLN A 115 11.55 -24.62 -7.89
CA GLN A 115 11.49 -25.13 -6.52
C GLN A 115 12.57 -24.51 -5.62
N TYR A 116 13.79 -24.33 -6.14
CA TYR A 116 14.86 -23.63 -5.45
C TYR A 116 14.46 -22.20 -5.14
N GLN A 117 13.96 -21.47 -6.14
CA GLN A 117 13.55 -20.08 -5.98
C GLN A 117 12.46 -19.92 -4.93
N VAL A 118 11.39 -20.73 -4.97
CA VAL A 118 10.30 -20.65 -4.00
C VAL A 118 10.81 -20.95 -2.58
N ASN A 119 11.60 -22.00 -2.40
CA ASN A 119 12.13 -22.35 -1.08
C ASN A 119 13.06 -21.28 -0.52
N LYS A 120 14.01 -20.80 -1.34
CA LYS A 120 14.94 -19.76 -0.92
C LYS A 120 14.21 -18.46 -0.56
N ALA A 121 13.17 -18.11 -1.31
CA ALA A 121 12.37 -16.93 -1.04
C ALA A 121 11.63 -17.04 0.31
N PHE A 122 11.07 -18.21 0.65
CA PHE A 122 10.51 -18.44 1.98
C PHE A 122 11.57 -18.43 3.09
N ASP A 123 12.78 -18.96 2.85
CA ASP A 123 13.89 -18.89 3.82
C ASP A 123 14.24 -17.43 4.15
N ILE A 124 14.27 -16.57 3.12
CA ILE A 124 14.50 -15.13 3.27
C ILE A 124 13.35 -14.46 4.03
N ALA A 125 12.10 -14.81 3.69
CA ALA A 125 10.92 -14.29 4.37
C ALA A 125 10.93 -14.62 5.87
N GLU A 126 11.29 -15.85 6.23
CA GLU A 126 11.42 -16.29 7.62
C GLU A 126 12.59 -15.63 8.33
N LYS A 127 13.74 -15.48 7.66
CA LYS A 127 14.96 -14.85 8.20
C LYS A 127 14.72 -13.40 8.63
N TYR A 128 14.02 -12.62 7.80
CA TYR A 128 13.78 -11.19 8.07
C TYR A 128 12.42 -10.87 8.63
N ASN A 129 11.55 -11.88 8.77
CA ASN A 129 10.16 -11.70 9.14
C ASN A 129 9.40 -10.74 8.17
N VAL A 130 9.70 -10.84 6.87
CA VAL A 130 9.08 -10.03 5.82
C VAL A 130 8.34 -10.96 4.85
N PRO A 131 7.05 -10.75 4.60
CA PRO A 131 6.29 -11.56 3.65
C PRO A 131 6.86 -11.53 2.23
N VAL A 132 6.71 -12.64 1.53
CA VAL A 132 7.09 -12.76 0.12
C VAL A 132 5.88 -12.73 -0.81
N TYR A 133 6.06 -12.05 -1.94
CA TYR A 133 5.17 -12.03 -3.11
C TYR A 133 5.91 -12.53 -4.36
N PHE A 134 5.25 -13.34 -5.19
CA PHE A 134 5.81 -13.85 -6.45
C PHE A 134 5.11 -13.26 -7.67
N GLN A 135 5.88 -12.86 -8.68
CA GLN A 135 5.36 -12.43 -9.98
C GLN A 135 5.69 -13.50 -11.03
N LEU A 136 4.79 -14.46 -11.23
CA LEU A 136 5.02 -15.57 -12.16
C LEU A 136 5.06 -15.06 -13.61
N ASP A 137 5.99 -15.57 -14.40
CA ASP A 137 5.96 -15.39 -15.86
C ASP A 137 5.31 -16.60 -16.54
N ASP A 138 4.21 -16.35 -17.24
CA ASP A 138 3.40 -17.33 -17.94
C ASP A 138 3.58 -17.26 -19.47
N ILE A 139 4.00 -16.10 -20.00
CA ILE A 139 3.99 -15.83 -21.45
C ILE A 139 5.24 -15.16 -22.01
N ASN A 140 6.03 -14.40 -21.24
CA ASN A 140 6.98 -13.49 -21.86
C ASN A 140 8.26 -14.18 -22.35
N ASN A 141 8.76 -15.21 -21.64
CA ASN A 141 9.94 -15.99 -22.07
C ASN A 141 11.15 -15.10 -22.49
N TYR A 142 11.26 -13.92 -21.88
CA TYR A 142 12.08 -12.82 -22.38
C TYR A 142 13.55 -12.93 -21.96
N THR A 143 13.85 -13.76 -20.96
CA THR A 143 15.20 -13.91 -20.42
C THR A 143 15.42 -15.29 -19.82
N THR A 144 16.66 -15.77 -19.90
CA THR A 144 17.14 -16.94 -19.16
C THR A 144 17.99 -16.56 -17.95
N GLU A 145 18.08 -15.27 -17.60
CA GLU A 145 18.85 -14.79 -16.44
C GLU A 145 18.37 -15.42 -15.13
N PHE A 146 17.06 -15.66 -15.02
CA PHE A 146 16.45 -16.32 -13.86
C PHE A 146 16.46 -17.85 -13.99
N GLY A 147 16.93 -18.39 -15.11
CA GLY A 147 17.01 -19.82 -15.40
C GLY A 147 16.55 -20.15 -16.82
N GLY A 148 17.19 -21.15 -17.43
CA GLY A 148 16.94 -21.57 -18.82
C GLY A 148 16.79 -23.09 -18.96
N GLY A 149 16.48 -23.81 -17.88
CA GLY A 149 16.46 -25.27 -17.83
C GLY A 149 15.15 -25.94 -18.27
N ALA A 150 14.10 -25.18 -18.63
CA ALA A 150 12.82 -25.77 -19.03
C ALA A 150 12.96 -26.71 -20.24
N MET A 151 12.35 -27.89 -20.15
CA MET A 151 12.29 -28.89 -21.21
C MET A 151 10.89 -29.54 -21.27
N PRO A 152 10.31 -29.74 -22.48
CA PRO A 152 10.79 -29.23 -23.76
C PRO A 152 10.77 -27.70 -23.81
N LYS A 153 11.52 -27.11 -24.75
CA LYS A 153 11.32 -25.70 -25.09
C LYS A 153 9.99 -25.60 -25.85
N PHE A 154 9.01 -24.88 -25.30
CA PHE A 154 7.67 -24.82 -25.89
C PHE A 154 7.70 -24.37 -27.36
N TYR A 155 8.61 -23.45 -27.69
CA TYR A 155 8.81 -22.91 -29.03
C TYR A 155 9.38 -23.90 -30.06
N ASN A 156 9.73 -25.12 -29.65
CA ASN A 156 10.10 -26.19 -30.57
C ASN A 156 8.88 -26.90 -31.20
N ASP A 157 7.67 -26.70 -30.66
CA ASP A 157 6.42 -27.23 -31.20
C ASP A 157 5.56 -26.08 -31.75
N PRO A 158 5.43 -25.94 -33.08
CA PRO A 158 4.61 -24.90 -33.69
C PRO A 158 3.14 -24.90 -33.25
N SER A 159 2.60 -26.06 -32.83
CA SER A 159 1.22 -26.14 -32.33
C SER A 159 1.05 -25.54 -30.93
N TRP A 160 2.15 -25.26 -30.22
CA TRP A 160 2.18 -24.61 -28.91
C TRP A 160 2.43 -23.10 -29.02
N CYS A 161 2.61 -22.57 -30.23
CA CYS A 161 2.97 -21.18 -30.48
C CYS A 161 1.88 -20.44 -31.24
N GLU A 162 1.83 -19.12 -31.05
CA GLU A 162 0.99 -18.24 -31.84
C GLU A 162 1.53 -18.03 -33.26
N TRP A 163 0.60 -17.72 -34.16
CA TRP A 163 0.83 -17.57 -35.58
C TRP A 163 0.39 -16.18 -36.05
N VAL A 164 0.83 -15.81 -37.26
CA VAL A 164 0.50 -14.53 -37.92
C VAL A 164 -0.68 -14.62 -38.90
N SER A 165 -1.17 -15.83 -39.17
CA SER A 165 -2.30 -16.09 -40.07
C SER A 165 -2.94 -17.45 -39.78
N PHE A 166 -4.07 -17.74 -40.43
CA PHE A 166 -4.54 -19.13 -40.53
C PHE A 166 -3.65 -19.92 -41.52
N PRO A 167 -3.51 -21.25 -41.36
CA PRO A 167 -2.80 -22.08 -42.33
C PRO A 167 -3.45 -22.01 -43.72
N SER A 168 -2.62 -21.99 -44.76
CA SER A 168 -3.05 -21.98 -46.16
C SER A 168 -2.43 -23.14 -46.96
N GLY A 169 -3.17 -23.70 -47.92
CA GLY A 169 -2.66 -24.77 -48.78
C GLY A 169 -2.19 -26.01 -48.00
N THR A 170 -0.89 -26.32 -48.08
CA THR A 170 -0.26 -27.46 -47.40
C THR A 170 0.43 -27.09 -46.09
N GLU A 171 0.22 -25.87 -45.59
CA GLU A 171 0.80 -25.44 -44.33
C GLU A 171 0.22 -26.22 -43.15
N THR A 172 1.10 -26.63 -42.25
CA THR A 172 0.79 -27.33 -40.99
C THR A 172 0.58 -26.36 -39.82
N TRP A 173 1.02 -25.12 -39.98
CA TRP A 173 0.80 -24.00 -39.05
C TRP A 173 0.78 -22.68 -39.82
N GLY A 174 0.10 -21.67 -39.29
CA GLY A 174 -0.15 -20.41 -39.98
C GLY A 174 1.10 -19.58 -40.24
N GLY A 175 1.42 -19.32 -41.52
CA GLY A 175 2.61 -18.57 -41.90
C GLY A 175 3.87 -19.44 -42.00
N GLN A 176 3.71 -20.76 -42.14
CA GLN A 176 4.82 -21.70 -42.36
C GLN A 176 5.71 -21.32 -43.55
N SER A 177 5.13 -20.72 -44.59
CA SER A 177 5.89 -20.23 -45.74
C SER A 177 6.93 -19.14 -45.41
N ASN A 178 6.81 -18.46 -44.26
CA ASN A 178 7.78 -17.46 -43.80
C ASN A 178 9.08 -18.06 -43.25
N GLY A 179 9.14 -19.39 -43.11
CA GLY A 179 10.36 -20.14 -42.75
C GLY A 179 10.65 -20.25 -41.25
N ARG A 180 9.93 -19.52 -40.39
CA ARG A 180 9.99 -19.63 -38.91
C ARG A 180 8.73 -19.10 -38.25
N LEU A 181 8.53 -19.47 -36.98
CA LEU A 181 7.50 -18.85 -36.13
C LEU A 181 7.77 -17.35 -35.92
N PRO A 182 6.73 -16.52 -35.71
CA PRO A 182 6.91 -15.12 -35.35
C PRO A 182 7.59 -14.98 -33.99
N TYR A 183 8.51 -14.03 -33.88
CA TYR A 183 9.06 -13.66 -32.58
C TYR A 183 8.01 -12.90 -31.77
N TYR A 184 8.10 -13.05 -30.44
CA TYR A 184 7.36 -12.19 -29.52
C TYR A 184 8.17 -10.92 -29.28
N TRP A 185 7.80 -9.84 -29.97
CA TRP A 185 8.41 -8.53 -29.80
C TRP A 185 7.79 -7.77 -28.63
N PHE A 186 8.61 -7.20 -27.77
CA PHE A 186 8.15 -6.36 -26.67
C PHE A 186 8.99 -5.10 -26.60
N ASN A 187 8.36 -4.02 -26.15
CA ASN A 187 9.01 -2.74 -25.95
C ASN A 187 8.77 -2.30 -24.51
N TRP A 188 9.77 -2.53 -23.67
CA TRP A 188 9.74 -1.96 -22.33
C TRP A 188 10.37 -0.58 -22.30
N GLY A 189 10.96 -0.05 -23.37
CA GLY A 189 11.67 1.23 -23.43
C GLY A 189 12.81 1.15 -24.44
N ALA A 190 13.15 -0.08 -24.81
CA ALA A 190 13.79 -0.46 -26.04
C ALA A 190 13.11 -1.71 -26.61
N TRP A 191 13.16 -1.88 -27.93
CA TRP A 191 12.63 -3.06 -28.60
C TRP A 191 13.55 -4.26 -28.42
N MET A 192 12.94 -5.39 -28.05
CA MET A 192 13.56 -6.70 -27.89
C MET A 192 12.57 -7.77 -28.37
N HIS A 193 13.02 -9.03 -28.43
CA HIS A 193 12.10 -10.14 -28.68
C HIS A 193 12.49 -11.43 -27.96
N ALA A 194 11.50 -12.30 -27.78
CA ALA A 194 11.63 -13.70 -27.39
C ALA A 194 11.31 -14.63 -28.58
N GLN A 195 11.71 -15.89 -28.47
CA GLN A 195 11.68 -16.86 -29.58
C GLN A 195 10.29 -17.10 -30.20
N ALA A 196 9.23 -17.09 -29.40
CA ALA A 196 7.85 -17.20 -29.84
C ALA A 196 6.92 -16.73 -28.73
N PHE A 197 5.65 -16.48 -29.06
CA PHE A 197 4.57 -16.32 -28.08
C PHE A 197 3.75 -17.62 -27.98
N PRO A 198 3.30 -18.05 -26.80
CA PRO A 198 2.55 -19.30 -26.68
C PRO A 198 1.11 -19.21 -27.20
N ASN A 199 0.62 -20.27 -27.85
CA ASN A 199 -0.80 -20.46 -28.15
C ASN A 199 -1.54 -20.83 -26.86
N LEU A 200 -2.26 -19.86 -26.30
CA LEU A 200 -2.95 -20.00 -25.02
C LEU A 200 -4.13 -21.00 -25.04
N GLN A 201 -4.52 -21.53 -26.20
CA GLN A 201 -5.53 -22.61 -26.33
C GLN A 201 -4.93 -23.97 -26.65
N SER A 202 -3.63 -24.06 -26.94
CA SER A 202 -2.99 -25.33 -27.29
C SER A 202 -3.09 -26.34 -26.13
N PRO A 203 -3.68 -27.53 -26.34
CA PRO A 203 -3.78 -28.54 -25.28
C PRO A 203 -2.41 -28.98 -24.75
N GLY A 204 -1.41 -29.11 -25.64
CA GLY A 204 -0.04 -29.49 -25.27
C GLY A 204 0.63 -28.41 -24.44
N PHE A 205 0.54 -27.14 -24.86
CA PHE A 205 1.07 -26.02 -24.08
C PHE A 205 0.40 -25.88 -22.72
N ARG A 206 -0.94 -25.99 -22.65
CA ARG A 206 -1.70 -25.94 -21.39
C ARG A 206 -1.30 -27.07 -20.44
N ALA A 207 -1.08 -28.28 -20.95
CA ALA A 207 -0.59 -29.39 -20.14
C ALA A 207 0.83 -29.12 -19.61
N PHE A 208 1.71 -28.57 -20.46
CA PHE A 208 3.07 -28.19 -20.07
C PHE A 208 3.08 -27.10 -18.99
N ILE A 209 2.39 -25.98 -19.20
CA ILE A 209 2.40 -24.85 -18.25
C ILE A 209 1.77 -25.24 -16.91
N LYS A 210 0.70 -26.06 -16.93
CA LYS A 210 0.10 -26.61 -15.71
C LYS A 210 1.09 -27.49 -14.95
N SER A 211 1.79 -28.38 -15.65
CA SER A 211 2.84 -29.22 -15.03
C SER A 211 3.96 -28.36 -14.43
N GLN A 212 4.40 -27.30 -15.13
CA GLN A 212 5.41 -26.38 -14.62
C GLN A 212 4.93 -25.65 -13.36
N LEU A 213 3.69 -25.15 -13.36
CA LEU A 213 3.08 -24.48 -12.20
C LEU A 213 2.90 -25.45 -11.01
N GLU A 214 2.30 -26.61 -11.23
CA GLU A 214 2.05 -27.60 -10.17
C GLU A 214 3.36 -28.14 -9.57
N ASN A 215 4.26 -28.63 -10.42
CA ASN A 215 5.47 -29.32 -9.95
C ASN A 215 6.57 -28.34 -9.54
N GLY A 216 6.74 -27.24 -10.28
CA GLY A 216 7.79 -26.25 -10.04
C GLY A 216 7.50 -25.28 -8.91
N VAL A 217 6.23 -24.88 -8.76
CA VAL A 217 5.85 -23.78 -7.86
C VAL A 217 4.95 -24.27 -6.74
N LEU A 218 3.75 -24.77 -7.07
CA LEU A 218 2.69 -25.02 -6.10
C LEU A 218 3.04 -26.15 -5.12
N SER A 219 3.76 -27.19 -5.57
CA SER A 219 4.16 -28.33 -4.74
C SER A 219 4.94 -27.88 -3.49
N VAL A 220 6.00 -27.09 -3.68
CA VAL A 220 6.84 -26.57 -2.60
C VAL A 220 6.19 -25.38 -1.90
N LEU A 221 5.50 -24.52 -2.63
CA LEU A 221 4.83 -23.34 -2.06
C LEU A 221 3.78 -23.75 -1.04
N ASN A 222 2.91 -24.71 -1.37
CA ASN A 222 1.87 -25.18 -0.44
C ASN A 222 2.45 -25.88 0.78
N THR A 223 3.52 -26.66 0.57
CA THR A 223 4.24 -27.30 1.69
C THR A 223 4.73 -26.23 2.68
N ARG A 224 5.43 -25.21 2.18
CA ARG A 224 5.95 -24.10 3.00
C ARG A 224 4.82 -23.28 3.62
N TYR A 225 3.82 -22.90 2.84
CA TYR A 225 2.70 -22.08 3.31
C TYR A 225 1.88 -22.79 4.39
N ASN A 226 1.62 -24.10 4.25
CA ASN A 226 0.90 -24.87 5.27
C ASN A 226 1.72 -25.01 6.57
N GLN A 227 3.04 -25.18 6.48
CA GLN A 227 3.93 -25.17 7.66
C GLN A 227 3.92 -23.80 8.35
N LEU A 228 3.97 -22.71 7.58
CA LEU A 228 3.89 -21.36 8.12
C LEU A 228 2.55 -21.11 8.81
N LYS A 229 1.42 -21.50 8.19
CA LYS A 229 0.08 -21.40 8.81
C LYS A 229 0.01 -22.16 10.13
N ALA A 230 0.52 -23.40 10.17
CA ALA A 230 0.53 -24.21 11.39
C ALA A 230 1.31 -23.56 12.55
N ASN A 231 2.28 -22.71 12.22
CA ASN A 231 3.11 -21.99 13.18
C ASN A 231 2.66 -20.53 13.43
N GLY A 232 1.46 -20.14 12.99
CA GLY A 232 0.97 -18.76 13.13
C GLY A 232 1.69 -17.73 12.25
N LYS A 233 2.50 -18.19 11.28
CA LYS A 233 3.30 -17.36 10.37
C LYS A 233 2.76 -17.30 8.94
N GLY A 234 1.48 -17.63 8.74
CA GLY A 234 0.84 -17.61 7.42
C GLY A 234 0.93 -16.25 6.71
N TYR A 235 1.06 -15.14 7.44
CA TYR A 235 1.24 -13.80 6.89
C TYR A 235 2.52 -13.62 6.06
N LEU A 236 3.52 -14.51 6.22
CA LEU A 236 4.77 -14.47 5.46
C LEU A 236 4.61 -14.85 3.98
N PHE A 237 3.42 -15.27 3.56
CA PHE A 237 3.04 -15.37 2.17
C PHE A 237 2.05 -14.25 1.82
N ALA A 238 2.51 -13.22 1.12
CA ALA A 238 1.66 -12.11 0.69
C ALA A 238 0.77 -12.49 -0.50
N GLY A 239 1.26 -13.36 -1.39
CA GLY A 239 0.51 -13.93 -2.50
C GLY A 239 1.36 -14.13 -3.75
N MET A 240 0.71 -14.42 -4.87
CA MET A 240 1.36 -14.51 -6.18
C MET A 240 0.47 -13.92 -7.28
N ALA A 241 1.08 -13.21 -8.23
CA ALA A 241 0.46 -13.01 -9.53
C ALA A 241 0.70 -14.24 -10.41
N ILE A 242 -0.37 -14.81 -10.97
CA ILE A 242 -0.38 -15.99 -11.85
C ILE A 242 -0.24 -15.62 -13.33
N GLY A 243 0.63 -14.66 -13.60
CA GLY A 243 0.95 -14.19 -14.94
C GLY A 243 1.62 -12.83 -14.91
N TRP A 244 2.24 -12.44 -16.02
CA TRP A 244 2.93 -11.16 -16.16
C TRP A 244 2.37 -10.41 -17.36
N GLU A 245 1.30 -9.66 -17.07
CA GLU A 245 0.48 -8.95 -18.06
C GLU A 245 -0.08 -9.91 -19.12
N THR A 246 -0.74 -11.01 -18.72
CA THR A 246 -1.29 -12.02 -19.63
C THR A 246 -2.14 -11.40 -20.74
N HIS A 247 -1.71 -11.58 -21.99
CA HIS A 247 -2.31 -10.96 -23.16
C HIS A 247 -2.06 -11.79 -24.44
N ILE A 248 -2.47 -11.28 -25.60
CA ILE A 248 -2.04 -11.80 -26.91
C ILE A 248 -1.47 -10.62 -27.72
N PRO A 249 -0.23 -10.70 -28.23
CA PRO A 249 0.40 -9.57 -28.89
C PRO A 249 -0.37 -9.07 -30.11
N ASP A 250 -0.29 -7.76 -30.34
CA ASP A 250 -0.93 -7.10 -31.47
C ASP A 250 -0.02 -5.98 -31.96
N TYR A 251 0.70 -6.22 -33.05
CA TYR A 251 1.59 -5.24 -33.67
C TYR A 251 0.94 -4.54 -34.86
N SER A 252 -0.37 -4.74 -35.05
CA SER A 252 -1.06 -4.09 -36.16
C SER A 252 -1.12 -2.58 -35.97
N ALA A 253 -1.24 -1.86 -37.09
CA ALA A 253 -1.33 -0.40 -37.10
C ALA A 253 -2.52 0.15 -36.29
N ASP A 254 -3.54 -0.68 -36.02
CA ASP A 254 -4.70 -0.33 -35.19
C ASP A 254 -4.35 -0.28 -33.68
N ASN A 255 -3.23 -0.90 -33.26
CA ASN A 255 -2.78 -0.86 -31.87
C ASN A 255 -1.94 0.39 -31.58
N THR A 256 -2.59 1.41 -31.04
CA THR A 256 -1.96 2.69 -30.69
C THR A 256 -0.99 2.61 -29.52
N LEU A 257 -0.95 1.51 -28.75
CA LEU A 257 0.00 1.37 -27.62
C LEU A 257 1.41 1.01 -28.08
N TYR A 258 1.55 0.02 -28.95
CA TYR A 258 2.85 -0.33 -29.52
C TYR A 258 3.23 0.57 -30.69
N ASN A 259 2.24 1.05 -31.46
CA ASN A 259 2.42 1.99 -32.56
C ASN A 259 3.57 1.59 -33.51
N VAL A 260 3.61 0.31 -33.90
CA VAL A 260 4.64 -0.23 -34.79
C VAL A 260 4.50 0.44 -36.15
N ASN A 261 5.55 1.15 -36.58
CA ASN A 261 5.57 1.85 -37.87
C ASN A 261 6.01 0.88 -38.99
N PRO A 262 5.15 0.56 -39.98
CA PRO A 262 5.52 -0.35 -41.06
C PRO A 262 6.67 0.15 -41.94
N SER A 263 6.93 1.46 -41.97
CA SER A 263 8.06 2.07 -42.70
C SER A 263 9.36 2.10 -41.89
N SER A 264 9.31 1.76 -40.60
CA SER A 264 10.46 1.74 -39.69
C SER A 264 10.27 0.66 -38.63
N LEU A 265 10.42 -0.59 -39.05
CA LEU A 265 10.19 -1.74 -38.18
C LEU A 265 11.21 -1.81 -37.02
N PRO A 266 10.77 -2.25 -35.82
CA PRO A 266 11.61 -2.46 -34.64
C PRO A 266 12.91 -3.21 -34.89
N VAL A 267 13.96 -2.81 -34.18
CA VAL A 267 15.25 -3.50 -34.14
C VAL A 267 15.50 -3.95 -32.70
N ASN A 268 15.88 -5.22 -32.52
CA ASN A 268 16.24 -5.75 -31.22
C ASN A 268 17.54 -5.09 -30.75
N VAL A 269 17.50 -4.36 -29.64
CA VAL A 269 18.69 -3.63 -29.15
C VAL A 269 19.80 -4.54 -28.61
N ILE A 270 19.49 -5.80 -28.31
CA ILE A 270 20.46 -6.80 -27.80
C ILE A 270 21.02 -7.64 -28.94
N LEU A 271 20.15 -8.19 -29.79
CA LEU A 271 20.52 -9.13 -30.84
C LEU A 271 20.84 -8.44 -32.18
N GLY A 272 20.38 -7.20 -32.38
CA GLY A 272 20.62 -6.40 -33.57
C GLY A 272 19.78 -6.79 -34.79
N ASP A 273 18.96 -7.83 -34.72
CA ASP A 273 18.06 -8.24 -35.79
C ASP A 273 16.79 -7.39 -35.84
N GLN A 274 16.20 -7.28 -37.03
CA GLN A 274 15.04 -6.43 -37.30
C GLN A 274 13.76 -7.26 -37.43
N MET A 275 12.67 -6.75 -36.88
CA MET A 275 11.32 -7.27 -37.07
C MET A 275 11.02 -7.38 -38.57
N GLN A 276 10.52 -8.54 -38.98
CA GLN A 276 10.11 -8.77 -40.36
C GLN A 276 8.71 -8.19 -40.60
N SER A 277 8.44 -7.74 -41.84
CA SER A 277 7.14 -7.14 -42.17
C SER A 277 5.95 -8.07 -41.92
N TRP A 278 6.14 -9.39 -42.08
CA TRP A 278 5.12 -10.39 -41.81
C TRP A 278 4.87 -10.63 -40.31
N GLU A 279 5.76 -10.16 -39.43
CA GLU A 279 5.57 -10.19 -37.97
C GLU A 279 4.79 -8.96 -37.46
N ALA A 280 4.77 -7.87 -38.23
CA ALA A 280 4.12 -6.61 -37.88
C ALA A 280 2.58 -6.66 -38.06
N GLY A 281 1.94 -7.60 -37.38
CA GLY A 281 0.50 -7.86 -37.48
C GLY A 281 -0.13 -8.36 -36.18
N LYS A 282 -1.37 -8.86 -36.30
CA LYS A 282 -2.14 -9.44 -35.19
C LYS A 282 -1.65 -10.87 -34.93
N LEU A 283 -1.52 -11.26 -33.66
CA LEU A 283 -1.39 -12.67 -33.26
C LEU A 283 -2.75 -13.20 -32.77
N GLY A 284 -2.82 -14.46 -32.34
CA GLY A 284 -4.06 -15.12 -31.88
C GLY A 284 -4.68 -16.07 -32.92
N PHE A 285 -4.08 -16.16 -34.11
CA PHE A 285 -4.56 -17.06 -35.15
C PHE A 285 -4.45 -18.53 -34.75
N ALA A 286 -3.42 -18.92 -34.00
CA ALA A 286 -3.26 -20.30 -33.55
C ALA A 286 -4.33 -20.66 -32.51
N ALA A 287 -4.59 -19.77 -31.55
CA ALA A 287 -5.66 -19.94 -30.57
C ALA A 287 -7.04 -20.03 -31.23
N LEU A 288 -7.34 -19.14 -32.18
CA LEU A 288 -8.60 -19.18 -32.93
C LEU A 288 -8.74 -20.46 -33.75
N HIS A 289 -7.67 -20.88 -34.45
CA HIS A 289 -7.65 -22.12 -35.21
C HIS A 289 -7.90 -23.33 -34.30
N THR A 290 -7.27 -23.37 -33.12
CA THR A 290 -7.47 -24.43 -32.12
C THR A 290 -8.92 -24.51 -31.66
N LEU A 291 -9.62 -23.38 -31.62
CA LEU A 291 -11.04 -23.27 -31.31
C LEU A 291 -11.96 -23.51 -32.52
N GLY A 292 -11.42 -23.86 -33.69
CA GLY A 292 -12.18 -24.14 -34.91
C GLY A 292 -12.62 -22.91 -35.72
N TYR A 293 -12.07 -21.72 -35.42
CA TYR A 293 -12.37 -20.51 -36.17
C TYR A 293 -11.54 -20.47 -37.47
N THR A 294 -12.18 -20.00 -38.55
CA THR A 294 -11.53 -19.78 -39.86
C THR A 294 -11.42 -18.30 -40.22
N ALA A 295 -11.85 -17.41 -39.32
CA ALA A 295 -11.79 -15.97 -39.46
C ALA A 295 -11.35 -15.32 -38.15
N TYR A 296 -10.66 -14.18 -38.25
CA TYR A 296 -10.12 -13.48 -37.08
C TYR A 296 -11.26 -12.94 -36.22
N ASN A 297 -11.28 -13.28 -34.93
CA ASN A 297 -12.30 -12.85 -33.98
C ASN A 297 -11.66 -12.34 -32.69
N LYS A 298 -11.60 -11.02 -32.55
CA LYS A 298 -10.97 -10.35 -31.41
C LYS A 298 -11.70 -10.59 -30.09
N ASP A 299 -13.04 -10.57 -30.10
CA ASP A 299 -13.83 -10.79 -28.88
C ASP A 299 -13.63 -12.20 -28.34
N ARG A 300 -13.48 -13.18 -29.24
CA ARG A 300 -13.11 -14.53 -28.84
C ARG A 300 -11.71 -14.59 -28.23
N LEU A 301 -10.76 -13.79 -28.72
CA LEU A 301 -9.41 -13.71 -28.13
C LEU A 301 -9.43 -13.09 -26.72
N TYR A 302 -10.35 -12.17 -26.41
CA TYR A 302 -10.55 -11.72 -25.03
C TYR A 302 -10.99 -12.86 -24.11
N GLN A 303 -11.88 -13.75 -24.59
CA GLN A 303 -12.23 -14.96 -23.86
C GLN A 303 -11.04 -15.92 -23.72
N VAL A 304 -10.19 -16.04 -24.74
CA VAL A 304 -8.98 -16.87 -24.66
C VAL A 304 -8.06 -16.40 -23.52
N ILE A 305 -7.85 -15.09 -23.40
CA ILE A 305 -7.03 -14.49 -22.33
C ILE A 305 -7.68 -14.76 -20.96
N HIS A 306 -8.98 -14.49 -20.83
CA HIS A 306 -9.74 -14.76 -19.60
C HIS A 306 -9.62 -16.23 -19.17
N ASP A 307 -9.93 -17.17 -20.07
CA ASP A 307 -9.97 -18.60 -19.77
C ASP A 307 -8.58 -19.14 -19.40
N TYR A 308 -7.53 -18.56 -19.98
CA TYR A 308 -6.15 -18.94 -19.64
C TYR A 308 -5.75 -18.42 -18.25
N SER A 309 -6.05 -17.16 -17.92
CA SER A 309 -5.82 -16.63 -16.57
C SER A 309 -6.65 -17.38 -15.52
N GLU A 310 -7.92 -17.70 -15.81
CA GLU A 310 -8.77 -18.51 -14.93
C GLU A 310 -8.21 -19.92 -14.75
N PHE A 311 -7.70 -20.54 -15.81
CA PHE A 311 -7.07 -21.86 -15.75
C PHE A 311 -5.86 -21.90 -14.80
N LEU A 312 -4.98 -20.90 -14.86
CA LEU A 312 -3.84 -20.80 -13.93
C LEU A 312 -4.32 -20.50 -12.51
N ALA A 313 -5.32 -19.62 -12.35
CA ALA A 313 -5.92 -19.28 -11.06
C ALA A 313 -6.53 -20.50 -10.37
N LYS A 314 -7.34 -21.24 -11.12
CA LYS A 314 -7.98 -22.46 -10.64
C LYS A 314 -6.95 -23.51 -10.26
N THR A 315 -5.90 -23.69 -11.08
CA THR A 315 -4.81 -24.62 -10.78
C THR A 315 -4.14 -24.30 -9.44
N ALA A 316 -3.89 -23.02 -9.14
CA ALA A 316 -3.37 -22.59 -7.84
C ALA A 316 -4.41 -22.76 -6.70
N TYR A 317 -5.64 -22.33 -6.92
CA TYR A 317 -6.73 -22.38 -5.94
C TYR A 317 -7.06 -23.81 -5.50
N ASP A 318 -7.14 -24.76 -6.44
CA ASP A 318 -7.44 -26.18 -6.18
C ASP A 318 -6.41 -26.84 -5.24
N THR A 319 -5.21 -26.25 -5.08
CA THR A 319 -4.18 -26.74 -4.15
C THR A 319 -4.33 -26.22 -2.71
N GLY A 320 -5.34 -25.38 -2.45
CA GLY A 320 -5.66 -24.83 -1.13
C GLY A 320 -5.09 -23.43 -0.86
N ILE A 321 -4.63 -22.74 -1.90
CA ILE A 321 -4.24 -21.33 -1.79
C ILE A 321 -5.50 -20.47 -1.84
N PRO A 322 -5.71 -19.56 -0.86
CA PRO A 322 -6.90 -18.71 -0.85
C PRO A 322 -6.90 -17.76 -2.04
N ARG A 323 -8.09 -17.51 -2.63
CA ARG A 323 -8.26 -16.63 -3.79
C ARG A 323 -7.75 -15.20 -3.56
N GLU A 324 -7.72 -14.75 -2.31
CA GLU A 324 -7.21 -13.43 -1.90
C GLU A 324 -5.69 -13.32 -2.01
N LYS A 325 -4.97 -14.44 -2.16
CA LYS A 325 -3.51 -14.51 -2.36
C LYS A 325 -3.12 -14.93 -3.78
N ILE A 326 -4.09 -15.06 -4.68
CA ILE A 326 -3.90 -15.35 -6.10
C ILE A 326 -4.36 -14.11 -6.85
N PHE A 327 -3.49 -13.54 -7.68
CA PHE A 327 -3.78 -12.36 -8.47
C PHE A 327 -3.66 -12.69 -9.95
N SER A 328 -4.75 -12.61 -10.71
CA SER A 328 -4.59 -12.54 -12.17
C SER A 328 -3.83 -11.26 -12.52
N HIS A 329 -3.27 -11.15 -13.72
CA HIS A 329 -2.50 -9.96 -14.07
C HIS A 329 -2.60 -9.63 -15.54
N ILE A 330 -3.22 -8.48 -15.85
CA ILE A 330 -3.29 -7.90 -17.20
C ILE A 330 -2.95 -6.40 -17.15
N VAL A 331 -2.74 -5.77 -18.31
CA VAL A 331 -2.62 -4.31 -18.40
C VAL A 331 -3.94 -3.61 -18.06
N GLY A 332 -3.94 -2.68 -17.09
CA GLY A 332 -5.15 -2.00 -16.59
C GLY A 332 -5.56 -0.70 -17.33
N ILE A 333 -4.84 -0.31 -18.38
CA ILE A 333 -4.96 1.01 -19.03
C ILE A 333 -6.35 1.30 -19.62
N LYS A 334 -7.13 0.25 -19.96
CA LYS A 334 -8.48 0.42 -20.50
C LYS A 334 -9.41 1.15 -19.53
N SER A 335 -9.11 1.11 -18.22
CA SER A 335 -9.86 1.89 -17.23
C SER A 335 -9.78 3.40 -17.47
N SER A 336 -8.66 3.93 -17.98
CA SER A 336 -8.53 5.35 -18.37
C SER A 336 -8.79 5.60 -19.86
N GLN A 337 -8.66 4.56 -20.69
CA GLN A 337 -8.84 4.61 -22.14
C GLN A 337 -9.91 3.60 -22.59
N PRO A 338 -11.21 3.83 -22.31
CA PRO A 338 -12.26 2.85 -22.56
C PRO A 338 -12.44 2.50 -24.05
N GLY A 339 -12.07 3.41 -24.96
CA GLY A 339 -12.10 3.19 -26.41
C GLY A 339 -10.98 2.31 -26.95
N LEU A 340 -9.96 1.99 -26.14
CA LEU A 340 -8.85 1.15 -26.58
C LEU A 340 -9.34 -0.28 -26.89
N SER A 341 -8.94 -0.83 -28.03
CA SER A 341 -9.45 -2.11 -28.52
C SER A 341 -8.36 -2.97 -29.16
N THR A 342 -7.49 -3.52 -28.31
CA THR A 342 -6.37 -4.42 -28.66
C THR A 342 -6.38 -5.65 -27.74
N THR A 343 -5.79 -6.76 -28.17
CA THR A 343 -5.55 -7.95 -27.34
C THR A 343 -4.33 -7.84 -26.43
N PHE A 344 -3.47 -6.83 -26.64
CA PHE A 344 -2.34 -6.51 -25.76
C PHE A 344 -2.80 -5.93 -24.42
N ALA A 345 -3.78 -5.02 -24.46
CA ALA A 345 -4.43 -4.43 -23.29
C ALA A 345 -5.92 -4.81 -23.30
N PRO A 346 -6.27 -6.05 -22.89
CA PRO A 346 -7.62 -6.57 -22.99
C PRO A 346 -8.60 -5.85 -22.03
N PRO A 347 -9.91 -6.06 -22.20
CA PRO A 347 -10.93 -5.55 -21.28
C PRO A 347 -10.71 -5.95 -19.82
N ILE A 348 -11.08 -5.06 -18.88
CA ILE A 348 -10.91 -5.29 -17.44
C ILE A 348 -11.52 -6.62 -16.96
N TRP A 349 -12.65 -7.02 -17.54
CA TRP A 349 -13.32 -8.27 -17.18
C TRP A 349 -12.46 -9.52 -17.44
N THR A 350 -11.47 -9.48 -18.34
CA THR A 350 -10.64 -10.66 -18.63
C THR A 350 -9.75 -11.07 -17.45
N ALA A 351 -9.54 -10.19 -16.47
CA ALA A 351 -8.84 -10.52 -15.23
C ALA A 351 -9.78 -11.06 -14.13
N VAL A 352 -11.11 -10.95 -14.29
CA VAL A 352 -12.09 -11.26 -13.24
C VAL A 352 -12.54 -12.71 -13.36
N ASN A 353 -12.28 -13.51 -12.34
CA ASN A 353 -12.74 -14.91 -12.25
C ASN A 353 -12.99 -15.32 -10.79
N ASN A 354 -13.50 -16.54 -10.59
CA ASN A 354 -13.90 -17.03 -9.26
C ASN A 354 -12.72 -17.40 -8.34
N TYR A 355 -11.55 -17.68 -8.90
CA TYR A 355 -10.42 -18.31 -8.20
C TYR A 355 -9.31 -17.34 -7.79
N SER A 356 -9.37 -16.09 -8.25
CA SER A 356 -8.38 -15.06 -7.93
C SER A 356 -9.00 -13.70 -7.62
N THR A 357 -8.20 -12.82 -7.02
CA THR A 357 -8.45 -11.37 -7.02
C THR A 357 -7.97 -10.80 -8.36
N PRO A 358 -8.75 -9.96 -9.06
CA PRO A 358 -8.32 -9.42 -10.34
C PRO A 358 -7.14 -8.45 -10.13
N GLY A 359 -6.02 -8.69 -10.82
CA GLY A 359 -4.83 -7.84 -10.72
C GLY A 359 -4.48 -7.16 -12.04
N PHE A 360 -3.89 -5.97 -11.91
CA PHE A 360 -3.64 -5.08 -13.03
C PHE A 360 -2.30 -4.37 -12.91
N THR A 361 -1.69 -4.08 -14.05
CA THR A 361 -0.68 -3.01 -14.16
C THR A 361 -1.38 -1.68 -14.02
N LEU A 362 -1.04 -0.89 -13.00
CA LEU A 362 -1.60 0.43 -12.74
C LEU A 362 -0.49 1.39 -12.31
N SER A 363 -0.21 2.39 -13.15
CA SER A 363 0.85 3.36 -12.92
C SER A 363 0.43 4.76 -13.36
N PRO A 364 0.57 5.79 -12.52
CA PRO A 364 0.15 7.16 -12.85
C PRO A 364 0.72 7.68 -14.18
N VAL A 365 1.92 7.21 -14.57
CA VAL A 365 2.61 7.66 -15.78
C VAL A 365 2.64 6.59 -16.86
N SER A 366 3.12 5.38 -16.56
CA SER A 366 3.37 4.36 -17.59
C SER A 366 2.13 3.54 -17.96
N CYS A 367 1.12 3.48 -17.09
CA CYS A 367 -0.14 2.78 -17.34
C CYS A 367 -1.31 3.53 -16.66
N PRO A 368 -1.68 4.72 -17.16
CA PRO A 368 -2.67 5.57 -16.52
C PRO A 368 -3.99 4.84 -16.32
N TYR A 369 -4.68 5.13 -15.21
CA TYR A 369 -5.88 4.40 -14.80
C TYR A 369 -6.97 5.33 -14.26
N ASN A 370 -8.18 4.81 -14.21
CA ASN A 370 -9.31 5.45 -13.51
C ASN A 370 -9.95 4.41 -12.57
N LEU A 371 -9.76 4.58 -11.26
CA LEU A 371 -10.19 3.58 -10.27
C LEU A 371 -11.71 3.44 -10.18
N ASN A 372 -12.48 4.49 -10.45
CA ASN A 372 -13.95 4.41 -10.50
C ASN A 372 -14.41 3.54 -11.66
N THR A 373 -13.82 3.75 -12.84
CA THR A 373 -14.13 2.94 -14.04
C THR A 373 -13.66 1.50 -13.85
N LEU A 374 -12.43 1.30 -13.34
CA LEU A 374 -11.90 -0.02 -13.03
C LEU A 374 -12.85 -0.80 -12.10
N LYS A 375 -13.27 -0.18 -10.99
CA LYS A 375 -14.19 -0.78 -10.02
C LYS A 375 -15.57 -1.07 -10.61
N ALA A 376 -16.09 -0.18 -11.46
CA ALA A 376 -17.35 -0.38 -12.14
C ALA A 376 -17.29 -1.59 -13.09
N GLU A 377 -16.25 -1.68 -13.92
CA GLU A 377 -16.03 -2.81 -14.84
C GLU A 377 -15.83 -4.14 -14.11
N ILE A 378 -15.09 -4.16 -13.01
CA ILE A 378 -14.97 -5.35 -12.15
C ILE A 378 -16.34 -5.75 -11.62
N SER A 379 -17.12 -4.79 -11.10
CA SER A 379 -18.45 -5.06 -10.55
C SER A 379 -19.46 -5.51 -11.61
N LEU A 380 -19.28 -5.10 -12.87
CA LEU A 380 -20.08 -5.56 -14.00
C LEU A 380 -19.77 -7.02 -14.36
N ALA A 381 -18.50 -7.43 -14.27
CA ALA A 381 -18.08 -8.80 -14.50
C ALA A 381 -18.45 -9.73 -13.34
N ASP A 382 -18.20 -9.30 -12.09
CA ASP A 382 -18.61 -9.98 -10.86
C ASP A 382 -18.99 -8.97 -9.78
N SER A 383 -20.29 -8.88 -9.50
CA SER A 383 -20.84 -7.97 -8.48
C SER A 383 -20.37 -8.27 -7.06
N GLN A 384 -19.89 -9.49 -6.78
CA GLN A 384 -19.35 -9.88 -5.46
C GLN A 384 -17.86 -9.55 -5.32
N GLN A 385 -17.15 -9.33 -6.43
CA GLN A 385 -15.75 -8.92 -6.39
C GLN A 385 -15.64 -7.46 -5.96
N LYS A 386 -15.16 -7.24 -4.73
CA LYS A 386 -14.98 -5.90 -4.15
C LYS A 386 -13.56 -5.39 -4.18
N ASN A 387 -12.60 -6.27 -4.47
CA ASN A 387 -11.18 -5.97 -4.42
C ASN A 387 -10.49 -6.17 -5.76
N PHE A 388 -9.33 -5.53 -5.88
CA PHE A 388 -8.40 -5.75 -6.97
C PHE A 388 -6.97 -5.65 -6.45
N ALA A 389 -5.99 -6.05 -7.25
CA ALA A 389 -4.59 -5.80 -6.98
C ALA A 389 -4.02 -4.81 -8.01
N ASN A 390 -3.27 -3.82 -7.53
CA ASN A 390 -2.24 -3.22 -8.38
C ASN A 390 -1.04 -4.19 -8.36
N ALA A 391 -1.09 -5.16 -9.27
CA ALA A 391 -0.13 -6.26 -9.37
C ALA A 391 1.23 -5.78 -9.91
N GLU A 392 1.23 -4.72 -10.71
CA GLU A 392 2.41 -4.03 -11.18
C GLU A 392 2.18 -2.50 -11.16
N GLY A 393 2.91 -1.81 -10.28
CA GLY A 393 2.78 -0.37 -10.10
C GLY A 393 4.14 0.29 -9.86
N TYR A 394 4.24 1.59 -10.15
CA TYR A 394 5.49 2.34 -10.03
C TYR A 394 5.28 3.60 -9.19
N SER A 395 6.34 4.08 -8.53
CA SER A 395 6.31 5.33 -7.75
C SER A 395 6.44 6.60 -8.61
N ILE A 396 6.78 6.45 -9.89
CA ILE A 396 6.91 7.58 -10.81
C ILE A 396 5.56 8.31 -10.94
N GLY A 397 5.61 9.65 -10.83
CA GLY A 397 4.40 10.47 -10.86
C GLY A 397 3.62 10.48 -9.56
N VAL A 398 4.09 9.81 -8.49
CA VAL A 398 3.55 9.93 -7.11
C VAL A 398 4.64 10.14 -6.05
N ASN A 399 5.89 10.28 -6.45
CA ASN A 399 7.04 10.45 -5.56
C ASN A 399 7.51 11.91 -5.40
N GLY A 400 6.78 12.89 -5.94
CA GLY A 400 7.16 14.30 -5.91
C GLY A 400 6.94 14.99 -4.55
N SER A 401 5.95 14.53 -3.77
CA SER A 401 5.68 15.04 -2.42
C SER A 401 4.98 13.99 -1.55
N PHE A 402 4.99 14.20 -0.24
CA PHE A 402 4.34 13.30 0.71
C PHE A 402 2.84 13.24 0.47
N ALA A 403 2.20 14.41 0.28
CA ALA A 403 0.76 14.51 0.07
C ALA A 403 0.31 13.75 -1.18
N GLN A 404 1.11 13.79 -2.25
CA GLN A 404 0.84 13.07 -3.49
C GLN A 404 0.94 11.54 -3.31
N ALA A 405 1.99 11.07 -2.65
CA ALA A 405 2.17 9.64 -2.35
C ALA A 405 1.08 9.12 -1.38
N ASP A 406 0.74 9.92 -0.37
CA ASP A 406 -0.30 9.60 0.60
C ASP A 406 -1.69 9.52 -0.03
N ALA A 407 -2.02 10.48 -0.91
CA ALA A 407 -3.25 10.46 -1.70
C ALA A 407 -3.30 9.23 -2.62
N TYR A 408 -2.18 8.86 -3.26
CA TYR A 408 -2.10 7.66 -4.10
C TYR A 408 -2.45 6.38 -3.33
N PHE A 409 -1.85 6.17 -2.14
CA PHE A 409 -2.21 5.03 -1.30
C PHE A 409 -3.66 5.12 -0.80
N GLY A 410 -4.12 6.32 -0.44
CA GLY A 410 -5.50 6.59 -0.06
C GLY A 410 -6.51 6.21 -1.13
N ASP A 411 -6.26 6.59 -2.38
CA ASP A 411 -7.10 6.28 -3.52
C ASP A 411 -7.08 4.78 -3.81
N MET A 412 -5.91 4.15 -3.92
CA MET A 412 -5.80 2.71 -4.18
C MET A 412 -6.54 1.88 -3.12
N PHE A 413 -6.18 2.05 -1.85
CA PHE A 413 -6.78 1.28 -0.76
C PHE A 413 -8.23 1.67 -0.49
N GLY A 414 -8.62 2.93 -0.75
CA GLY A 414 -10.00 3.40 -0.65
C GLY A 414 -10.91 2.79 -1.71
N HIS A 415 -10.37 2.46 -2.90
CA HIS A 415 -11.13 1.83 -3.98
C HIS A 415 -11.15 0.30 -3.92
N GLY A 416 -10.48 -0.31 -2.95
CA GLY A 416 -10.49 -1.77 -2.75
C GLY A 416 -9.21 -2.47 -3.21
N ALA A 417 -8.10 -1.76 -3.41
CA ALA A 417 -6.83 -2.43 -3.63
C ALA A 417 -6.49 -3.33 -2.41
N SER A 418 -6.31 -4.62 -2.62
CA SER A 418 -5.74 -5.53 -1.63
C SER A 418 -4.22 -5.51 -1.65
N MET A 419 -3.64 -5.01 -2.75
CA MET A 419 -2.20 -4.96 -2.93
C MET A 419 -1.82 -3.77 -3.80
N VAL A 420 -0.71 -3.11 -3.43
CA VAL A 420 -0.04 -2.09 -4.23
C VAL A 420 1.41 -2.49 -4.42
N ALA A 421 1.75 -2.97 -5.61
CA ALA A 421 3.13 -3.24 -6.00
C ALA A 421 3.89 -1.93 -6.28
N VAL A 422 5.18 -1.95 -5.94
CA VAL A 422 6.14 -0.85 -6.10
C VAL A 422 7.35 -1.43 -6.84
N PHE A 423 7.25 -1.48 -8.15
CA PHE A 423 8.34 -1.86 -9.05
C PHE A 423 9.41 -0.78 -9.05
N GLY A 424 10.66 -1.25 -9.18
CA GLY A 424 11.86 -0.43 -9.16
C GLY A 424 12.55 -0.29 -7.81
N TRP A 425 12.19 -1.13 -6.82
CA TRP A 425 12.90 -1.26 -5.54
C TRP A 425 14.15 -2.14 -5.64
N GLY A 426 14.30 -2.91 -6.72
CA GLY A 426 15.44 -3.79 -6.92
C GLY A 426 16.66 -3.10 -7.51
N ARG A 427 17.31 -3.76 -8.47
CA ARG A 427 18.57 -3.35 -9.09
C ARG A 427 18.38 -2.36 -10.24
N GLU A 428 17.33 -1.55 -10.20
CA GLU A 428 17.11 -0.49 -11.19
C GLU A 428 18.26 0.53 -11.14
N PRO A 429 18.79 0.99 -12.29
CA PRO A 429 19.81 2.03 -12.29
C PRO A 429 19.31 3.28 -11.56
N ALA A 430 20.12 3.89 -10.69
CA ALA A 430 19.70 5.08 -9.93
C ALA A 430 19.26 6.28 -10.81
N SER A 431 19.74 6.33 -12.06
CA SER A 431 19.35 7.31 -13.08
C SER A 431 18.00 7.01 -13.75
N SER A 432 17.46 5.81 -13.57
CA SER A 432 16.16 5.40 -14.11
C SER A 432 15.05 6.21 -13.46
N ALA A 433 14.08 6.67 -14.28
CA ALA A 433 12.88 7.32 -13.77
C ALA A 433 11.98 6.36 -12.96
N PHE A 434 12.23 5.04 -13.09
CA PHE A 434 11.49 3.97 -12.42
C PHE A 434 12.17 3.50 -11.14
N ALA A 435 13.43 3.89 -10.90
CA ALA A 435 14.12 3.55 -9.65
C ALA A 435 13.44 4.26 -8.47
N VAL A 436 13.03 3.48 -7.48
CA VAL A 436 12.40 3.99 -6.26
C VAL A 436 13.49 4.30 -5.25
N SER A 437 13.42 5.47 -4.62
CA SER A 437 14.37 5.84 -3.55
C SER A 437 14.05 5.07 -2.28
N HIS A 438 15.06 4.42 -1.71
CA HIS A 438 15.01 3.73 -0.41
C HIS A 438 15.21 4.68 0.77
N SER A 439 15.55 5.95 0.51
CA SER A 439 15.81 6.94 1.54
C SER A 439 14.61 7.08 2.48
N PRO A 440 14.80 6.98 3.81
CA PRO A 440 13.72 7.27 4.78
C PRO A 440 13.20 8.71 4.69
N ALA A 441 13.93 9.62 4.03
CA ALA A 441 13.49 10.99 3.75
C ALA A 441 12.72 11.12 2.43
N SER A 442 12.66 10.07 1.61
CA SER A 442 11.85 10.04 0.38
C SER A 442 10.37 10.26 0.73
N PRO A 443 9.68 11.21 0.08
CA PRO A 443 8.27 11.46 0.38
C PRO A 443 7.38 10.23 0.16
N PHE A 444 7.74 9.38 -0.82
CA PHE A 444 7.04 8.13 -1.08
C PHE A 444 7.23 7.11 0.05
N VAL A 445 8.46 6.96 0.56
CA VAL A 445 8.77 6.06 1.68
C VAL A 445 8.08 6.53 2.97
N GLN A 446 8.06 7.84 3.23
CA GLN A 446 7.35 8.41 4.36
C GLN A 446 5.85 8.14 4.30
N ALA A 447 5.23 8.29 3.12
CA ALA A 447 3.82 7.98 2.92
C ALA A 447 3.55 6.47 3.11
N ALA A 448 4.35 5.59 2.48
CA ALA A 448 4.22 4.15 2.69
C ALA A 448 4.33 3.79 4.18
N LYS A 449 5.31 4.37 4.90
CA LYS A 449 5.47 4.18 6.34
C LYS A 449 4.25 4.63 7.14
N LYS A 450 3.60 5.75 6.79
CA LYS A 450 2.33 6.17 7.44
C LYS A 450 1.28 5.06 7.34
N TRP A 451 1.04 4.53 6.15
CA TRP A 451 0.04 3.47 5.93
C TRP A 451 0.38 2.16 6.62
N LEU A 452 1.67 1.81 6.67
CA LEU A 452 2.18 0.59 7.31
C LEU A 452 2.24 0.68 8.83
N SER A 453 2.47 1.88 9.37
CA SER A 453 2.71 2.04 10.81
C SER A 453 1.50 1.66 11.64
N ASN A 454 0.27 1.87 11.16
CA ASN A 454 -0.97 1.62 11.93
C ASN A 454 -0.90 2.15 13.39
N GLU A 455 -0.01 3.12 13.65
CA GLU A 455 0.35 3.56 15.01
C GLU A 455 -0.65 4.60 15.52
N VAL A 456 -1.29 5.34 14.61
CA VAL A 456 -2.29 6.36 14.95
C VAL A 456 -3.32 6.50 13.83
N LYS A 457 -4.61 6.46 14.17
CA LYS A 457 -5.68 6.98 13.32
C LYS A 457 -5.95 8.43 13.70
N VAL A 458 -5.75 9.35 12.74
CA VAL A 458 -5.97 10.78 12.92
C VAL A 458 -7.10 11.25 12.02
N TRP A 459 -7.97 12.08 12.59
CA TRP A 459 -8.81 13.02 11.85
C TRP A 459 -8.39 14.42 12.25
N SER A 460 -7.89 15.23 11.30
CA SER A 460 -7.41 16.59 11.55
C SER A 460 -8.31 17.66 10.96
N PHE A 461 -9.29 17.26 10.16
CA PHE A 461 -10.27 18.15 9.52
C PHE A 461 -9.62 19.30 8.73
N ALA A 462 -8.42 19.12 8.20
CA ALA A 462 -7.67 20.21 7.57
C ALA A 462 -8.33 20.73 6.26
N ALA A 463 -9.03 19.84 5.54
CA ALA A 463 -9.63 20.14 4.23
C ALA A 463 -11.09 19.68 4.08
N GLY A 464 -11.73 19.25 5.17
CA GLY A 464 -13.12 18.80 5.15
C GLY A 464 -13.51 18.00 6.39
N ALA A 465 -14.72 17.43 6.39
CA ALA A 465 -15.23 16.66 7.52
C ALA A 465 -14.64 15.24 7.64
N GLU A 466 -13.83 14.79 6.68
CA GLU A 466 -13.11 13.50 6.72
C GLU A 466 -14.03 12.29 7.02
N GLY A 467 -15.24 12.32 6.46
CA GLY A 467 -16.25 11.27 6.60
C GLY A 467 -17.05 11.33 7.90
N TRP A 468 -16.89 12.37 8.72
CA TRP A 468 -17.72 12.59 9.89
C TRP A 468 -19.10 13.17 9.52
N THR A 469 -20.13 12.72 10.23
CA THR A 469 -21.53 13.13 10.03
C THR A 469 -22.21 13.36 11.38
N SER A 470 -23.25 14.19 11.41
CA SER A 470 -24.14 14.27 12.58
C SER A 470 -25.01 13.02 12.66
N GLY A 471 -25.19 12.52 13.88
CA GLY A 471 -26.16 11.49 14.20
C GLY A 471 -27.46 12.11 14.71
N ASN A 472 -27.60 12.16 16.03
CA ASN A 472 -28.80 12.65 16.72
C ASN A 472 -28.56 14.01 17.39
N ASP A 473 -29.64 14.74 17.70
CA ASP A 473 -29.68 15.97 18.51
C ASP A 473 -28.65 17.07 18.16
N ILE A 474 -28.19 17.13 16.91
CA ILE A 474 -27.30 18.18 16.39
C ILE A 474 -27.95 18.86 15.19
N SER A 475 -27.96 20.19 15.19
CA SER A 475 -28.33 21.00 14.03
C SER A 475 -27.12 21.76 13.48
N GLY A 476 -27.15 22.05 12.18
CA GLY A 476 -26.11 22.84 11.51
C GLY A 476 -24.72 22.19 11.53
N PHE A 477 -24.63 20.86 11.62
CA PHE A 477 -23.34 20.16 11.60
C PHE A 477 -22.61 20.42 10.28
N GLY A 478 -21.34 20.82 10.37
CA GLY A 478 -20.52 21.03 9.18
C GLY A 478 -19.06 21.27 9.49
N TRP A 479 -18.26 21.27 8.44
CA TRP A 479 -16.87 21.70 8.46
C TRP A 479 -16.77 23.21 8.25
N ASN A 480 -15.76 23.86 8.84
CA ASN A 480 -15.48 25.28 8.64
C ASN A 480 -14.04 25.54 8.19
N ASN A 481 -13.80 26.73 7.61
CA ASN A 481 -12.49 27.13 7.06
C ASN A 481 -11.36 27.27 8.10
N ALA A 482 -11.65 27.08 9.39
CA ALA A 482 -10.63 27.00 10.44
C ALA A 482 -10.16 25.55 10.69
N GLY A 483 -10.59 24.60 9.85
CA GLY A 483 -10.18 23.19 9.96
C GLY A 483 -10.90 22.45 11.07
N LYS A 484 -12.17 22.76 11.34
CA LYS A 484 -12.95 22.15 12.44
C LYS A 484 -14.29 21.64 11.96
N ILE A 485 -14.81 20.61 12.60
CA ILE A 485 -16.19 20.15 12.45
C ILE A 485 -17.01 20.50 13.69
N GLY A 486 -18.31 20.74 13.57
CA GLY A 486 -19.14 21.06 14.74
C GLY A 486 -20.54 21.49 14.38
N GLY A 487 -21.36 21.73 15.40
CA GLY A 487 -22.75 22.14 15.24
C GLY A 487 -23.38 22.62 16.56
N SER A 488 -24.69 22.87 16.52
CA SER A 488 -25.47 23.28 17.68
C SER A 488 -26.17 22.08 18.33
N LEU A 489 -26.02 21.95 19.65
CA LEU A 489 -26.72 20.96 20.46
C LEU A 489 -28.21 21.33 20.54
N THR A 490 -29.08 20.38 20.22
CA THR A 490 -30.54 20.56 20.18
C THR A 490 -31.32 19.63 21.11
N GLY A 491 -30.62 18.69 21.74
CA GLY A 491 -31.19 17.72 22.66
C GLY A 491 -30.12 17.09 23.55
N ASN A 492 -30.46 15.95 24.15
CA ASN A 492 -29.70 15.34 25.24
C ASN A 492 -28.76 14.22 24.76
N ASP A 493 -29.02 13.66 23.58
CA ASP A 493 -28.25 12.57 22.97
C ASP A 493 -27.55 13.08 21.70
N ALA A 494 -26.86 14.23 21.81
CA ALA A 494 -26.16 14.81 20.68
C ALA A 494 -24.89 14.00 20.38
N PHE A 495 -24.77 13.47 19.17
CA PHE A 495 -23.59 12.71 18.77
C PHE A 495 -23.23 12.85 17.30
N ILE A 496 -21.94 12.67 17.01
CA ILE A 496 -21.38 12.59 15.66
C ILE A 496 -20.75 11.22 15.42
N LEU A 497 -20.70 10.83 14.15
CA LEU A 497 -20.21 9.52 13.71
C LEU A 497 -19.06 9.69 12.74
N SER A 498 -18.00 8.89 12.92
CA SER A 498 -16.99 8.71 11.87
C SER A 498 -17.57 7.94 10.68
N ALA A 499 -16.79 7.80 9.60
CA ALA A 499 -17.10 6.84 8.54
C ALA A 499 -17.28 5.42 9.11
N ASN A 500 -18.20 4.64 8.51
CA ASN A 500 -18.58 3.27 8.95
C ASN A 500 -17.54 2.18 8.58
N SER A 501 -16.35 2.58 8.15
CA SER A 501 -15.30 1.68 7.67
C SER A 501 -13.92 2.25 8.01
N VAL A 502 -13.68 2.58 9.27
CA VAL A 502 -12.42 3.19 9.74
C VAL A 502 -11.22 2.27 9.49
N GLY A 503 -11.37 0.98 9.82
CA GLY A 503 -10.37 -0.04 9.51
C GLY A 503 -9.07 0.07 10.32
N TYR A 504 -9.10 0.60 11.54
CA TYR A 504 -7.93 0.76 12.41
C TYR A 504 -7.83 -0.38 13.44
N ASN A 505 -6.66 -0.95 13.70
CA ASN A 505 -6.53 -2.01 14.73
C ASN A 505 -6.34 -1.43 16.14
N LEU A 506 -7.22 -1.80 17.07
CA LEU A 506 -7.25 -1.40 18.49
C LEU A 506 -6.32 -2.24 19.39
N GLY A 507 -5.59 -3.20 18.82
CA GLY A 507 -4.88 -4.27 19.53
C GLY A 507 -3.80 -3.77 20.49
N THR A 508 -2.93 -2.86 20.04
CA THR A 508 -1.81 -2.35 20.85
C THR A 508 -2.12 -1.04 21.56
N GLU A 509 -2.98 -0.20 20.97
CA GLU A 509 -3.19 1.18 21.43
C GLU A 509 -4.55 1.37 22.14
N LYS A 510 -4.50 1.99 23.32
CA LYS A 510 -5.65 2.12 24.23
C LYS A 510 -6.07 3.56 24.52
N LEU A 511 -5.70 4.53 23.67
CA LEU A 511 -6.08 5.93 23.88
C LEU A 511 -6.91 6.46 22.71
N VAL A 512 -7.87 7.32 23.06
CA VAL A 512 -8.56 8.23 22.15
C VAL A 512 -8.28 9.65 22.61
N GLN A 513 -7.99 10.57 21.70
CA GLN A 513 -7.86 11.99 22.01
C GLN A 513 -8.88 12.79 21.21
N VAL A 514 -9.44 13.82 21.83
CA VAL A 514 -10.37 14.74 21.19
C VAL A 514 -10.01 16.17 21.58
N GLY A 515 -9.73 17.01 20.59
CA GLY A 515 -9.64 18.46 20.78
C GLY A 515 -11.02 19.09 20.55
N ILE A 516 -11.73 19.49 21.61
CA ILE A 516 -13.09 20.05 21.51
C ILE A 516 -13.19 21.44 22.17
N SER A 517 -13.87 22.36 21.49
CA SER A 517 -14.38 23.61 22.07
C SER A 517 -15.83 23.38 22.47
N ASN A 518 -16.19 23.70 23.71
CA ASN A 518 -17.50 23.41 24.28
C ASN A 518 -18.16 24.71 24.74
N ALA A 519 -18.96 25.33 23.87
CA ALA A 519 -19.78 26.50 24.19
C ALA A 519 -21.16 26.06 24.70
N SER A 520 -21.17 25.19 25.71
CA SER A 520 -22.37 24.74 26.41
C SER A 520 -22.07 24.51 27.90
N ALA A 521 -23.12 24.30 28.69
CA ALA A 521 -23.01 23.96 30.11
C ALA A 521 -22.62 22.48 30.35
N ASN A 522 -22.44 21.68 29.30
CA ASN A 522 -22.10 20.26 29.44
C ASN A 522 -20.71 20.06 30.05
N THR A 523 -20.62 19.07 30.94
CA THR A 523 -19.38 18.68 31.62
C THR A 523 -18.99 17.23 31.40
N VAL A 524 -19.73 16.50 30.55
CA VAL A 524 -19.47 15.10 30.23
C VAL A 524 -19.58 14.90 28.73
N GLY A 525 -18.55 14.30 28.14
CA GLY A 525 -18.57 13.77 26.78
C GLY A 525 -18.40 12.25 26.81
N GLN A 526 -18.69 11.60 25.68
CA GLN A 526 -18.59 10.15 25.57
C GLN A 526 -17.92 9.74 24.27
N VAL A 527 -17.15 8.65 24.35
CA VAL A 527 -16.63 7.94 23.18
C VAL A 527 -17.27 6.57 23.13
N TYR A 528 -17.91 6.27 22.01
CA TYR A 528 -18.41 4.95 21.69
C TYR A 528 -17.64 4.38 20.49
N PHE A 529 -17.57 3.06 20.39
CA PHE A 529 -16.99 2.38 19.23
C PHE A 529 -17.76 1.13 18.80
N THR A 530 -17.60 0.76 17.53
CA THR A 530 -17.94 -0.56 17.01
C THR A 530 -16.73 -1.19 16.35
N THR A 531 -16.72 -2.51 16.24
CA THR A 531 -15.66 -3.25 15.56
C THR A 531 -16.23 -4.01 14.37
N THR A 532 -15.37 -4.47 13.46
CA THR A 532 -15.80 -5.29 12.32
C THR A 532 -16.51 -6.55 12.79
N ALA A 533 -16.05 -7.15 13.90
CA ALA A 533 -16.65 -8.33 14.52
C ALA A 533 -17.89 -8.04 15.37
N SER A 534 -18.08 -6.79 15.83
CA SER A 534 -19.17 -6.43 16.73
C SER A 534 -19.72 -5.04 16.41
N THR A 535 -20.76 -5.03 15.58
CA THR A 535 -21.28 -3.84 14.88
C THR A 535 -22.36 -3.07 15.62
N GLY A 536 -22.89 -3.60 16.72
CA GLY A 536 -23.88 -2.92 17.56
C GLY A 536 -23.24 -1.96 18.56
N TRP A 537 -23.90 -0.83 18.81
CA TRP A 537 -23.57 0.10 19.91
C TRP A 537 -24.08 -0.47 21.24
N SER A 538 -23.26 -0.41 22.28
CA SER A 538 -23.58 -0.97 23.59
C SER A 538 -22.77 -0.30 24.70
N GLU A 539 -23.26 -0.36 25.93
CA GLU A 539 -22.64 0.31 27.09
C GLU A 539 -21.26 -0.24 27.45
N ASP A 540 -20.99 -1.51 27.14
CA ASP A 540 -19.67 -2.12 27.28
C ASP A 540 -18.67 -1.66 26.21
N LYS A 541 -19.09 -0.85 25.23
CA LYS A 541 -18.24 -0.26 24.17
C LYS A 541 -18.19 1.26 24.23
N ARG A 542 -18.26 1.81 25.44
CA ARG A 542 -18.19 3.25 25.67
C ARG A 542 -17.22 3.62 26.76
N LYS A 543 -16.76 4.87 26.75
CA LYS A 543 -16.10 5.51 27.88
C LYS A 543 -16.56 6.96 27.98
N ASP A 544 -16.94 7.36 29.19
CA ASP A 544 -17.24 8.75 29.51
C ASP A 544 -15.93 9.49 29.82
N PHE A 545 -15.88 10.79 29.49
CA PHE A 545 -14.79 11.67 29.86
C PHE A 545 -15.31 13.02 30.34
N ALA A 546 -14.67 13.56 31.37
CA ALA A 546 -15.04 14.86 31.93
C ALA A 546 -14.62 15.99 30.98
N MET A 547 -15.55 16.90 30.70
CA MET A 547 -15.34 18.10 29.92
C MET A 547 -15.48 19.36 30.77
N THR A 548 -14.77 20.42 30.37
CA THR A 548 -14.94 21.76 30.90
C THR A 548 -16.11 22.44 30.20
N ALA A 549 -17.08 22.94 30.97
CA ALA A 549 -18.18 23.75 30.45
C ALA A 549 -17.68 25.11 29.95
N ASN A 550 -18.32 25.65 28.90
CA ASN A 550 -18.00 26.97 28.31
C ASN A 550 -16.51 27.17 28.00
N SER A 551 -15.84 26.13 27.50
CA SER A 551 -14.41 26.14 27.22
C SER A 551 -14.10 26.49 25.76
N SER A 552 -12.98 27.19 25.55
CA SER A 552 -12.29 27.19 24.27
C SER A 552 -11.70 25.79 23.98
N LEU A 553 -10.97 25.65 22.87
CA LEU A 553 -10.36 24.39 22.46
C LEU A 553 -9.57 23.76 23.61
N THR A 554 -10.06 22.62 24.09
CA THR A 554 -9.50 21.84 25.19
C THR A 554 -9.25 20.41 24.72
N ASN A 555 -8.12 19.84 25.11
CA ASN A 555 -7.71 18.50 24.71
C ASN A 555 -8.10 17.50 25.79
N TYR A 556 -8.79 16.43 25.39
CA TYR A 556 -9.18 15.34 26.27
C TYR A 556 -8.52 14.04 25.81
N THR A 557 -7.88 13.34 26.73
CA THR A 557 -7.33 12.00 26.52
C THR A 557 -8.20 10.99 27.25
N ILE A 558 -8.80 10.08 26.49
CA ILE A 558 -9.69 9.04 26.97
C ILE A 558 -8.92 7.72 26.98
N ASN A 559 -8.73 7.16 28.17
CA ASN A 559 -8.10 5.86 28.35
C ASN A 559 -9.14 4.74 28.18
N MET A 560 -8.95 3.93 27.15
CA MET A 560 -9.77 2.78 26.78
C MET A 560 -9.23 1.45 27.34
N ALA A 561 -8.12 1.46 28.10
CA ALA A 561 -7.51 0.24 28.63
C ALA A 561 -8.44 -0.55 29.55
N ASP A 562 -9.34 0.13 30.27
CA ASP A 562 -10.32 -0.52 31.16
C ASP A 562 -11.56 -1.02 30.42
N ILE A 563 -11.61 -0.90 29.08
CA ILE A 563 -12.73 -1.35 28.24
C ILE A 563 -12.31 -2.67 27.58
N PRO A 564 -12.70 -3.85 28.12
CA PRO A 564 -12.19 -5.14 27.64
C PRO A 564 -12.55 -5.45 26.18
N THR A 565 -13.60 -4.80 25.68
CA THR A 565 -14.09 -4.93 24.31
C THR A 565 -13.33 -4.03 23.32
N TRP A 566 -12.44 -3.15 23.79
CA TRP A 566 -11.57 -2.30 22.97
C TRP A 566 -10.42 -3.12 22.36
N GLN A 567 -10.78 -3.95 21.38
CA GLN A 567 -9.89 -4.89 20.71
C GLN A 567 -10.40 -5.22 19.30
N GLY A 568 -9.52 -5.72 18.43
CA GLY A 568 -9.82 -6.01 17.03
C GLY A 568 -9.84 -4.76 16.16
N THR A 569 -10.51 -4.83 15.00
CA THR A 569 -10.54 -3.75 14.02
C THR A 569 -11.69 -2.78 14.28
N LEU A 570 -11.37 -1.52 14.59
CA LEU A 570 -12.31 -0.40 14.69
C LEU A 570 -13.06 -0.21 13.37
N LYS A 571 -14.39 -0.30 13.45
CA LYS A 571 -15.30 -0.09 12.33
C LYS A 571 -15.79 1.35 12.27
N GLN A 572 -16.21 1.90 13.42
CA GLN A 572 -16.75 3.25 13.53
C GLN A 572 -16.56 3.79 14.94
N LEU A 573 -16.27 5.09 15.04
CA LEU A 573 -16.35 5.86 16.28
C LEU A 573 -17.61 6.72 16.31
N ARG A 574 -18.09 6.92 17.53
CA ARG A 574 -19.12 7.88 17.87
C ARG A 574 -18.57 8.79 18.98
N ILE A 575 -18.75 10.09 18.83
CA ILE A 575 -18.37 11.10 19.83
C ILE A 575 -19.61 11.87 20.24
N ASP A 576 -19.85 11.91 21.54
CA ASP A 576 -21.02 12.54 22.13
C ASP A 576 -20.52 13.77 22.88
N PRO A 577 -20.64 14.98 22.32
CA PRO A 577 -20.26 16.22 23.00
C PRO A 577 -21.20 16.61 24.15
N SER A 578 -22.25 15.82 24.41
CA SER A 578 -23.14 16.01 25.54
C SER A 578 -23.73 14.70 26.01
N ASN A 579 -23.82 14.52 27.32
CA ASN A 579 -24.68 13.54 27.97
C ASN A 579 -25.44 14.25 29.09
N ALA A 580 -26.63 14.76 28.79
CA ALA A 580 -27.42 15.47 29.78
C ALA A 580 -28.06 14.49 30.77
N VAL A 581 -28.13 14.87 32.05
CA VAL A 581 -28.95 14.15 33.04
C VAL A 581 -30.41 14.12 32.55
N PRO A 582 -31.11 12.97 32.61
CA PRO A 582 -32.53 12.90 32.26
C PRO A 582 -33.34 14.01 32.95
N GLY A 583 -33.98 14.90 32.16
CA GLY A 583 -34.75 16.06 32.65
C GLY A 583 -34.08 17.44 32.49
N SER A 584 -32.82 17.48 32.03
CA SER A 584 -32.12 18.70 31.59
C SER A 584 -32.37 18.97 30.10
N SER A 585 -32.33 20.23 29.65
CA SER A 585 -32.27 20.59 28.23
C SER A 585 -30.89 21.16 27.90
N THR A 586 -30.09 20.44 27.12
CA THR A 586 -28.78 20.91 26.68
C THR A 586 -28.89 21.79 25.43
N SER A 587 -28.39 23.01 25.54
CA SER A 587 -28.28 23.96 24.43
C SER A 587 -26.86 24.54 24.39
N GLY A 588 -26.36 24.82 23.19
CA GLY A 588 -25.03 25.41 23.00
C GLY A 588 -24.39 24.94 21.71
N ASN A 589 -23.12 25.28 21.51
CA ASN A 589 -22.35 24.86 20.34
C ASN A 589 -21.13 24.05 20.75
N PHE A 590 -20.67 23.18 19.85
CA PHE A 590 -19.38 22.54 19.99
C PHE A 590 -18.62 22.56 18.66
N SER A 591 -17.29 22.50 18.72
CA SER A 591 -16.46 22.26 17.55
C SER A 591 -15.28 21.38 17.91
N ILE A 592 -14.95 20.43 17.04
CA ILE A 592 -13.83 19.51 17.19
C ILE A 592 -12.76 19.88 16.16
N ASP A 593 -11.54 19.98 16.66
CA ASP A 593 -10.32 20.32 15.90
C ASP A 593 -9.59 19.07 15.42
N TYR A 594 -9.54 18.02 16.23
CA TYR A 594 -8.98 16.74 15.84
C TYR A 594 -9.52 15.60 16.70
N ILE A 595 -9.43 14.39 16.16
CA ILE A 595 -9.67 13.13 16.88
C ILE A 595 -8.52 12.18 16.56
N HIS A 596 -7.87 11.63 17.60
CA HIS A 596 -6.81 10.63 17.45
C HIS A 596 -7.19 9.32 18.14
N VAL A 597 -6.79 8.20 17.56
CA VAL A 597 -6.82 6.87 18.18
C VAL A 597 -5.45 6.27 18.03
N GLY A 598 -4.79 5.91 19.13
CA GLY A 598 -3.40 5.45 19.08
C GLY A 598 -2.60 5.79 20.33
N SER A 599 -1.28 5.63 20.27
CA SER A 599 -0.37 6.11 21.32
C SER A 599 -0.45 7.63 21.49
N GLN A 600 -0.15 8.15 22.70
CA GLN A 600 -0.09 9.59 22.91
C GLN A 600 1.06 10.14 22.08
N GLY A 601 0.74 10.82 20.99
CA GLY A 601 1.74 11.32 20.08
C GLY A 601 1.32 12.59 19.35
N TRP A 602 2.33 13.27 18.86
CA TRP A 602 2.26 14.49 18.09
C TRP A 602 3.08 14.26 16.83
N ASN A 603 2.50 14.49 15.66
CA ASN A 603 3.15 14.26 14.36
C ASN A 603 3.34 15.57 13.56
N PHE A 604 2.83 16.68 14.10
CA PHE A 604 2.99 18.03 13.57
C PHE A 604 2.67 18.12 12.08
N MET A 605 1.67 17.39 11.59
CA MET A 605 1.41 17.29 10.16
C MET A 605 0.82 18.57 9.57
N SER A 606 0.15 19.39 10.39
CA SER A 606 -0.50 20.63 9.94
C SER A 606 -0.52 21.77 10.97
N ALA A 607 -0.11 21.51 12.22
CA ALA A 607 -0.13 22.48 13.30
C ALA A 607 0.92 22.15 14.37
N SER A 608 1.06 23.02 15.38
CA SER A 608 1.92 22.75 16.54
C SER A 608 1.30 21.78 17.55
N GLU A 609 0.03 21.38 17.36
CA GLU A 609 -0.67 20.37 18.17
C GLU A 609 -0.59 20.64 19.68
N GLY A 610 -0.71 21.92 20.04
CA GLY A 610 -0.69 22.40 21.43
C GLY A 610 0.70 22.60 22.02
N TRP A 611 1.78 22.33 21.27
CA TRP A 611 3.13 22.65 21.73
C TRP A 611 3.42 24.15 21.60
N THR A 612 4.09 24.69 22.61
CA THR A 612 4.51 26.10 22.68
C THR A 612 5.97 26.23 23.11
N ALA A 613 6.62 27.31 22.71
CA ALA A 613 7.91 27.68 23.29
C ALA A 613 7.73 28.06 24.77
N GLY A 614 8.62 27.55 25.62
CA GLY A 614 8.69 27.93 27.03
C GLY A 614 9.58 29.15 27.23
N GLN A 615 10.90 28.94 27.22
CA GLN A 615 11.88 30.01 27.33
C GLN A 615 13.04 29.82 26.35
N GLN A 616 13.77 30.92 26.08
CA GLN A 616 15.02 30.93 25.29
C GLN A 616 14.91 30.31 23.88
N ILE A 617 13.74 30.43 23.27
CA ILE A 617 13.47 30.07 21.88
C ILE A 617 12.83 31.25 21.18
N ASN A 618 13.42 31.69 20.06
CA ASN A 618 12.84 32.68 19.17
C ASN A 618 12.24 32.02 17.93
N ASN A 619 11.21 32.66 17.35
CA ASN A 619 10.54 32.21 16.12
C ASN A 619 10.07 30.75 16.18
N PHE A 620 9.55 30.33 17.33
CA PHE A 620 8.93 29.02 17.45
C PHE A 620 7.63 28.97 16.67
N GLY A 621 7.44 27.90 15.90
CA GLY A 621 6.20 27.67 15.19
C GLY A 621 6.20 26.36 14.43
N TRP A 622 5.06 26.08 13.83
CA TRP A 622 4.92 25.00 12.85
C TRP A 622 5.40 25.45 11.47
N SER A 623 5.98 24.53 10.71
CA SER A 623 6.43 24.74 9.33
C SER A 623 6.22 23.47 8.50
N ALA A 624 5.66 23.62 7.30
CA ALA A 624 5.54 22.55 6.32
C ALA A 624 6.88 22.18 5.63
N ALA A 625 7.92 23.01 5.79
CA ALA A 625 9.21 22.78 5.15
C ALA A 625 9.84 21.47 5.66
N ALA A 626 10.53 20.72 4.79
CA ALA A 626 11.26 19.51 5.16
C ALA A 626 10.44 18.45 5.94
N GLY A 627 9.18 18.24 5.56
CA GLY A 627 8.36 17.12 6.04
C GLY A 627 7.55 17.40 7.31
N ASN A 628 7.09 18.64 7.49
CA ASN A 628 6.26 19.14 8.60
C ASN A 628 6.91 19.01 9.99
N TYR A 629 7.19 20.14 10.66
CA TYR A 629 7.81 20.14 11.98
C TYR A 629 7.36 21.33 12.83
N ILE A 630 7.54 21.22 14.15
CA ILE A 630 7.65 22.38 15.05
C ILE A 630 9.11 22.69 15.33
N GLY A 631 9.48 23.95 15.47
CA GLY A 631 10.88 24.28 15.71
C GLY A 631 11.10 25.77 15.89
N GLY A 632 12.31 26.13 16.31
CA GLY A 632 12.69 27.51 16.56
C GLY A 632 14.19 27.70 16.68
N LYS A 633 14.60 28.95 16.86
CA LYS A 633 15.99 29.34 17.10
C LYS A 633 16.30 29.27 18.59
N LEU A 634 17.35 28.53 18.95
CA LEU A 634 17.87 28.50 20.31
C LEU A 634 18.58 29.83 20.62
N THR A 635 18.28 30.44 21.77
CA THR A 635 18.90 31.71 22.20
C THR A 635 19.60 31.63 23.55
N GLY A 636 19.59 30.47 24.20
CA GLY A 636 20.19 30.29 25.52
C GLY A 636 20.30 28.82 25.92
N ALA A 637 20.93 28.61 27.08
CA ALA A 637 21.32 27.30 27.60
C ALA A 637 20.16 26.43 28.11
N ASP A 638 19.03 27.04 28.44
CA ASP A 638 17.84 26.43 29.05
C ASP A 638 16.64 26.62 28.12
N ALA A 639 16.86 26.36 26.82
CA ALA A 639 15.86 26.50 25.77
C ALA A 639 14.95 25.26 25.75
N PHE A 640 13.64 25.45 25.89
CA PHE A 640 12.69 24.34 25.94
C PHE A 640 11.33 24.64 25.32
N ILE A 641 10.68 23.57 24.87
CA ILE A 641 9.27 23.57 24.44
C ILE A 641 8.44 22.75 25.42
N VAL A 642 7.16 23.08 25.55
CA VAL A 642 6.20 22.36 26.39
C VAL A 642 5.03 21.88 25.56
N SER A 643 4.50 20.72 25.93
CA SER A 643 3.22 20.22 25.41
C SER A 643 2.07 21.09 25.91
N ALA A 644 0.86 20.83 25.39
CA ALA A 644 -0.36 21.31 26.04
C ALA A 644 -0.41 20.84 27.51
N ASP A 645 -1.03 21.67 28.35
CA ASP A 645 -1.25 21.35 29.76
C ASP A 645 -2.35 20.27 29.92
N ASN A 646 -2.34 19.57 31.05
CA ASN A 646 -3.30 18.53 31.46
C ASN A 646 -3.44 17.38 30.44
N LEU A 647 -2.32 16.78 30.03
CA LEU A 647 -2.29 15.61 29.14
C LEU A 647 -3.08 14.40 29.68
N ASN A 648 -3.19 14.29 31.01
CA ASN A 648 -3.95 13.26 31.72
C ASN A 648 -3.62 11.81 31.32
N LEU A 649 -2.36 11.55 30.95
CA LEU A 649 -1.89 10.22 30.56
C LEU A 649 -1.43 9.40 31.78
N ILE A 650 -1.93 8.18 31.95
CA ILE A 650 -1.47 7.27 33.02
C ILE A 650 -0.14 6.66 32.61
N LEU A 651 0.91 6.91 33.41
CA LEU A 651 2.29 6.52 33.07
C LEU A 651 2.62 5.04 33.35
N ALA A 652 1.74 4.30 34.02
CA ALA A 652 1.99 2.91 34.44
C ALA A 652 2.34 1.95 33.28
N ASN A 653 1.89 2.26 32.06
CA ASN A 653 2.14 1.47 30.85
C ASN A 653 2.90 2.28 29.78
N CYS A 654 3.66 3.28 30.20
CA CYS A 654 4.41 4.16 29.30
C CYS A 654 5.88 4.11 29.70
N ARG A 655 6.72 3.47 28.90
CA ARG A 655 8.15 3.36 29.19
C ARG A 655 8.98 4.37 28.44
N TYR A 656 8.65 4.64 27.18
CA TYR A 656 9.50 5.41 26.31
C TYR A 656 8.85 6.73 25.89
N VAL A 657 9.67 7.78 25.88
CA VAL A 657 9.38 8.99 25.12
C VAL A 657 10.22 8.91 23.85
N VAL A 658 9.59 8.95 22.69
CA VAL A 658 10.26 8.92 21.38
C VAL A 658 10.18 10.29 20.75
N VAL A 659 11.32 10.89 20.41
CA VAL A 659 11.38 12.21 19.78
C VAL A 659 12.19 12.11 18.49
N ARG A 660 11.63 12.60 17.38
CA ARG A 660 12.39 12.79 16.13
C ARG A 660 12.76 14.25 15.97
N ILE A 661 14.02 14.56 16.24
CA ILE A 661 14.55 15.93 16.27
C ILE A 661 15.73 16.08 15.30
N LYS A 662 15.72 17.17 14.54
CA LYS A 662 16.87 17.72 13.84
C LYS A 662 17.55 18.74 14.75
N ASN A 663 18.85 18.62 14.93
CA ASN A 663 19.63 19.53 15.74
C ASN A 663 20.64 20.28 14.86
N SER A 664 20.31 21.51 14.49
CA SER A 664 21.18 22.41 13.72
C SER A 664 21.98 23.32 14.65
N SER A 665 22.57 22.74 15.69
CA SER A 665 23.35 23.43 16.72
C SER A 665 24.48 22.53 17.25
N PRO A 666 25.47 23.08 17.99
CA PRO A 666 26.54 22.29 18.59
C PRO A 666 26.10 21.51 19.84
N GLN A 667 24.82 21.57 20.23
CA GLN A 667 24.34 20.92 21.45
C GLN A 667 24.45 19.40 21.34
N THR A 668 24.95 18.76 22.40
CA THR A 668 25.18 17.31 22.44
C THR A 668 24.27 16.58 23.44
N ILE A 669 23.45 17.33 24.18
CA ILE A 669 22.57 16.81 25.22
C ILE A 669 21.19 17.43 25.00
N GLY A 670 20.17 16.56 24.97
CA GLY A 670 18.78 16.95 25.13
C GLY A 670 18.22 16.40 26.43
N GLN A 671 17.10 16.96 26.90
CA GLN A 671 16.42 16.45 28.09
C GLN A 671 14.92 16.30 27.85
N VAL A 672 14.34 15.31 28.50
CA VAL A 672 12.89 15.17 28.64
C VAL A 672 12.55 15.46 30.09
N TYR A 673 11.69 16.43 30.32
CA TYR A 673 11.12 16.75 31.63
C TYR A 673 9.62 16.42 31.63
N PHE A 674 9.07 16.20 32.82
CA PHE A 674 7.62 16.07 32.99
C PHE A 674 7.11 16.62 34.33
N THR A 675 5.81 16.84 34.38
CA THR A 675 5.04 17.04 35.62
C THR A 675 3.89 16.06 35.68
N THR A 676 3.42 15.78 36.88
CA THR A 676 2.23 14.95 37.12
C THR A 676 1.12 15.80 37.70
N THR A 677 -0.12 15.31 37.69
CA THR A 677 -1.25 16.03 38.28
C THR A 677 -1.10 16.26 39.80
N THR A 678 -0.25 15.46 40.46
CA THR A 678 0.03 15.56 41.90
C THR A 678 1.36 16.24 42.24
N ASP A 679 2.28 16.34 41.28
CA ASP A 679 3.57 17.00 41.47
C ASP A 679 3.92 17.90 40.27
N LEU A 680 3.78 19.21 40.50
CA LEU A 680 3.87 20.28 39.50
C LEU A 680 5.29 20.84 39.33
N ALA A 681 6.28 20.39 40.11
CA ALA A 681 7.62 20.97 40.09
C ALA A 681 8.46 20.52 38.88
N TRP A 682 9.02 21.44 38.10
CA TRP A 682 10.04 21.08 37.10
C TRP A 682 11.40 20.93 37.80
N ASN A 683 11.83 19.69 38.09
CA ASN A 683 13.05 19.44 38.87
C ASN A 683 13.83 18.20 38.36
N ASN A 684 15.05 18.01 38.89
CA ASN A 684 15.95 16.94 38.47
C ASN A 684 15.45 15.52 38.75
N ALA A 685 14.44 15.34 39.61
CA ALA A 685 13.82 14.03 39.87
C ALA A 685 12.78 13.64 38.80
N LYS A 686 12.37 14.60 37.96
CA LYS A 686 11.37 14.43 36.89
C LYS A 686 11.94 14.75 35.51
N GLN A 687 13.18 14.31 35.29
CA GLN A 687 13.84 14.47 34.00
C GLN A 687 14.79 13.32 33.71
N VAL A 688 15.08 13.15 32.42
CA VAL A 688 16.19 12.33 31.94
C VAL A 688 16.88 13.02 30.79
N SER A 689 18.22 12.98 30.81
CA SER A 689 19.06 13.45 29.72
C SER A 689 19.27 12.33 28.71
N PHE A 690 19.34 12.69 27.43
CA PHE A 690 19.72 11.79 26.36
C PHE A 690 20.81 12.43 25.49
N ALA A 691 21.66 11.58 24.90
CA ALA A 691 22.67 12.04 23.96
C ALA A 691 21.98 12.55 22.69
N LEU A 692 22.22 13.81 22.36
CA LEU A 692 21.71 14.47 21.18
C LEU A 692 22.86 14.63 20.17
N ASN A 693 22.67 14.22 18.92
CA ASN A 693 23.73 14.37 17.92
C ASN A 693 23.83 15.86 17.51
N PRO A 694 25.00 16.51 17.63
CA PRO A 694 25.20 17.88 17.17
C PRO A 694 25.15 17.94 15.63
N TYR A 695 24.65 19.04 15.07
CA TYR A 695 24.53 19.27 13.63
C TYR A 695 23.96 18.08 12.83
N SER A 696 22.96 17.41 13.41
CA SER A 696 22.35 16.22 12.83
C SER A 696 21.16 16.55 11.96
N ASP A 697 20.90 15.71 10.95
CA ASP A 697 19.58 15.66 10.32
C ASP A 697 18.57 14.99 11.26
N PHE A 698 17.28 14.96 10.89
CA PHE A 698 16.23 14.35 11.71
C PHE A 698 16.60 12.94 12.18
N THR A 699 16.86 12.83 13.48
CA THR A 699 17.25 11.59 14.15
C THR A 699 16.18 11.23 15.17
N THR A 700 15.85 9.94 15.27
CA THR A 700 14.87 9.44 16.24
C THR A 700 15.59 8.97 17.49
N TYR A 701 15.21 9.54 18.63
CA TYR A 701 15.72 9.19 19.95
C TYR A 701 14.59 8.50 20.72
N THR A 702 14.89 7.34 21.29
CA THR A 702 13.99 6.60 22.16
C THR A 702 14.54 6.71 23.58
N ILE A 703 13.86 7.49 24.41
CA ILE A 703 14.28 7.84 25.76
C ILE A 703 13.58 6.91 26.75
N ASP A 704 14.34 6.10 27.49
CA ASP A 704 13.82 5.18 28.50
C ASP A 704 13.51 5.91 29.81
N MET A 705 12.22 6.15 30.05
CA MET A 705 11.71 6.83 31.23
C MET A 705 11.64 5.92 32.46
N SER A 706 11.78 4.60 32.31
CA SER A 706 11.79 3.67 33.46
C SER A 706 12.96 3.91 34.42
N THR A 707 13.98 4.61 33.95
CA THR A 707 15.14 5.04 34.74
C THR A 707 14.83 6.24 35.65
N VAL A 708 13.68 6.89 35.50
CA VAL A 708 13.28 8.07 36.28
C VAL A 708 12.25 7.66 37.33
N PRO A 709 12.61 7.59 38.63
CA PRO A 709 11.71 7.08 39.67
C PRO A 709 10.38 7.85 39.78
N GLY A 710 10.37 9.12 39.39
CA GLY A 710 9.18 9.96 39.39
C GLY A 710 8.20 9.69 38.23
N TRP A 711 8.57 8.88 37.22
CA TRP A 711 7.74 8.59 36.03
C TRP A 711 6.61 7.61 36.36
N THR A 712 5.71 8.06 37.21
CA THR A 712 4.57 7.30 37.73
C THR A 712 3.35 8.22 37.87
N GLY A 713 2.17 7.66 38.12
CA GLY A 713 0.94 8.43 38.26
C GLY A 713 0.41 8.97 36.93
N THR A 714 -0.20 10.15 36.96
CA THR A 714 -0.85 10.76 35.80
C THR A 714 -0.03 11.96 35.31
N LEU A 715 0.50 11.85 34.10
CA LEU A 715 1.23 12.91 33.40
C LEU A 715 0.32 14.13 33.19
N LYS A 716 0.79 15.30 33.62
CA LYS A 716 0.14 16.58 33.39
C LYS A 716 0.73 17.28 32.16
N GLN A 717 2.05 17.31 32.03
CA GLN A 717 2.70 18.03 30.93
C GLN A 717 4.08 17.45 30.63
N LEU A 718 4.47 17.46 29.35
CA LEU A 718 5.83 17.17 28.90
C LEU A 718 6.57 18.45 28.55
N ARG A 719 7.88 18.40 28.74
CA ARG A 719 8.82 19.43 28.31
C ARG A 719 9.98 18.76 27.58
N ILE A 720 10.39 19.31 26.45
CA ILE A 720 11.55 18.86 25.67
C ILE A 720 12.56 19.99 25.58
N ASP A 721 13.78 19.67 25.97
CA ASP A 721 14.89 20.60 26.01
C ASP A 721 15.86 20.20 24.90
N PRO A 722 15.84 20.89 23.75
CA PRO A 722 16.82 20.69 22.67
C PRO A 722 18.23 21.19 23.02
N SER A 723 18.44 21.75 24.21
CA SER A 723 19.73 22.25 24.69
C SER A 723 19.80 22.13 26.21
N ASN A 724 20.96 21.72 26.71
CA ASN A 724 21.34 21.85 28.12
C ASN A 724 22.81 22.28 28.20
N ALA A 725 23.09 23.51 27.76
CA ALA A 725 24.44 24.06 27.82
C ALA A 725 24.77 24.55 29.24
N THR A 726 26.05 24.69 29.57
CA THR A 726 26.44 25.36 30.82
C THR A 726 25.90 26.79 30.83
N PRO A 727 25.21 27.25 31.89
CA PRO A 727 24.73 28.62 32.01
C PRO A 727 25.83 29.65 31.68
N GLY A 728 25.54 30.60 30.79
CA GLY A 728 26.50 31.58 30.28
C GLY A 728 27.21 31.20 28.99
N THR A 729 27.05 29.96 28.50
CA THR A 729 27.53 29.56 27.16
C THR A 729 26.57 30.11 26.09
N PRO A 730 27.05 30.87 25.09
CA PRO A 730 26.20 31.29 23.98
C PRO A 730 25.68 30.06 23.22
N VAL A 731 24.37 29.86 23.24
CA VAL A 731 23.71 28.84 22.41
C VAL A 731 23.15 29.52 21.17
N ASN A 732 23.58 29.04 20.01
CA ASN A 732 23.10 29.50 18.72
C ASN A 732 22.88 28.28 17.82
N GLY A 733 21.79 28.31 17.05
CA GLY A 733 21.37 27.21 16.20
C GLY A 733 19.86 27.04 16.18
N TYR A 734 19.39 26.02 15.48
CA TYR A 734 17.97 25.70 15.37
C TYR A 734 17.72 24.26 15.80
N PHE A 735 16.50 24.01 16.25
CA PHE A 735 15.99 22.66 16.40
C PHE A 735 14.65 22.53 15.66
N GLN A 736 14.36 21.34 15.18
CA GLN A 736 13.11 21.01 14.50
C GLN A 736 12.66 19.63 14.97
N VAL A 737 11.38 19.46 15.31
CA VAL A 737 10.81 18.20 15.80
C VAL A 737 9.68 17.78 14.87
N GLN A 738 9.81 16.57 14.32
CA GLN A 738 8.84 15.97 13.39
C GLN A 738 7.78 15.13 14.10
N TYR A 739 8.15 14.46 15.19
CA TYR A 739 7.15 13.85 16.05
C TYR A 739 7.67 13.65 17.47
N ILE A 740 6.73 13.57 18.40
CA ILE A 740 6.93 13.14 19.78
C ILE A 740 5.90 12.05 20.06
N LYS A 741 6.29 10.93 20.69
CA LYS A 741 5.36 9.86 21.08
C LYS A 741 5.69 9.37 22.48
N ILE A 742 4.68 8.94 23.22
CA ILE A 742 4.80 8.20 24.46
C ILE A 742 4.30 6.79 24.19
N VAL A 743 5.18 5.80 24.35
CA VAL A 743 4.91 4.40 24.03
C VAL A 743 5.32 3.50 25.20
N ASN A 744 4.84 2.26 25.20
CA ASN A 744 5.23 1.24 26.17
C ASN A 744 6.58 0.59 25.83
#